data_AF-A0AAN7D4Z4-F1
#
_entry.id   AF-A0AAN7D4Z4-F1
#
_cell.length_a   1.000
_cell.length_b   1.000
_cell.length_c   1.000
_cell.angle_alpha   90.00
_cell.angle_beta   90.00
_cell.angle_gamma   90.00
#
_symmetry.space_group_name_H-M   'P 1'
#
loop_
_entity.id
_entity.type
_entity.pdbx_description
1 polymer ?
#
loop_
_entity_poly.entity_id
_entity_poly.type
_entity_poly.pdbx_seq_one_letter_code
_entity_poly.pdbx_strand_id
1 'polypeptide(L)'
;MNKLKETPTRLWPNIYDRIVSTSNNNNNSSHSKSYYEHLLKTATNYDAWCEAATKLDEIDGLDHWKREMASPDYDHELIKTRLDQLRQIRKTNKGQSAMIFALRTSLARNLGDMGNPKLYSYSRVGTKDLTCEYIDEVVKQLNWICDEPADPDDDPHLDLKAKHDFFMNIRQSFGRTALLLSGGGTLGLNHIGVIKCLHEAQLLPRIISGASSGSIMASLVCTKTSDELPSMFDPSLVRLDVFARDGVPDTPYARLQRLMIQNQLFDVEILKEAMRANIGDMTFQEAFNRTRFILNITVSSSTLYDMPRLLNYITAPDVLIWSAVAASCAVPVFYGSTPLFAKDKNGNVVPWNPNDQLYIDGSVENDLPMNKLSELFNVNHFIVCQVNPHVIPFLQKANTPSKLRQAANFCMHMAKTEAQHRCTQLTELGILPSFFYKIQSIMSQKYSGDITIVPDIGYSDFLKVLSNPTPEYALDCLYRGERATWPKLSVIKNHLQIELSIDQILYRLRLLRLNELPNKKLLIANNNLLTKHYHNRPTLETRSTSQFNVRNTCMSPIDENDEMTPRKRTEMIDSITDTLLNIPETLTVQSSQSTPMIVALSDQIQLVHGTKKPSNAKHDASKKQQEKELLKERHQTRRGLLMTKPE
;
A
#
# COMPACT_ATOMS: atom_id res chain seq x y z
N MET A 1 53.14 1.44 -14.43
CA MET A 1 53.35 0.26 -15.29
C MET A 1 52.02 -0.46 -15.43
N ASN A 2 51.41 -0.30 -16.60
CA ASN A 2 50.18 -0.95 -17.03
C ASN A 2 50.43 -2.44 -17.28
N LYS A 3 49.57 -3.30 -16.73
CA LYS A 3 49.00 -4.52 -17.35
C LYS A 3 48.55 -5.47 -16.24
N LEU A 4 47.24 -5.72 -16.19
CA LEU A 4 46.58 -7.00 -15.90
C LEU A 4 45.12 -6.73 -15.48
N LYS A 5 44.30 -6.42 -16.50
CA LYS A 5 42.84 -6.55 -16.48
C LYS A 5 42.44 -7.07 -17.86
N GLU A 6 42.39 -8.40 -18.02
CA GLU A 6 41.65 -9.02 -19.13
C GLU A 6 40.91 -10.25 -18.60
N THR A 7 39.59 -10.17 -18.69
CA THR A 7 38.57 -11.20 -18.47
C THR A 7 38.50 -12.16 -19.65
N PRO A 8 38.32 -13.48 -19.47
CA PRO A 8 38.11 -14.41 -20.58
C PRO A 8 36.61 -14.61 -20.82
N THR A 9 35.99 -13.74 -21.62
CA THR A 9 34.61 -13.94 -22.11
C THR A 9 34.53 -13.57 -23.59
N ARG A 10 34.85 -14.52 -24.47
CA ARG A 10 34.42 -14.60 -25.88
C ARG A 10 35.22 -15.71 -26.55
N LEU A 11 34.64 -16.89 -26.71
CA LEU A 11 35.06 -17.90 -27.69
C LEU A 11 34.08 -19.08 -27.84
N TRP A 12 33.04 -19.17 -27.01
CA TRP A 12 32.05 -20.26 -27.06
C TRP A 12 30.78 -20.07 -27.95
N PRO A 13 30.39 -18.89 -28.47
CA PRO A 13 29.17 -18.82 -29.30
C PRO A 13 29.29 -19.57 -30.64
N ASN A 14 30.50 -19.62 -31.23
CA ASN A 14 30.66 -20.05 -32.62
C ASN A 14 30.79 -21.57 -32.85
N ILE A 15 30.95 -22.37 -31.79
CA ILE A 15 31.07 -23.84 -31.93
C ILE A 15 29.69 -24.49 -31.84
N TYR A 16 28.76 -23.93 -31.06
CA TYR A 16 27.41 -24.46 -30.92
C TYR A 16 26.58 -24.26 -32.21
N ASP A 17 26.64 -23.06 -32.81
CA ASP A 17 25.92 -22.76 -34.06
C ASP A 17 26.35 -23.65 -35.24
N ARG A 18 27.59 -24.17 -35.24
CA ARG A 18 28.08 -25.13 -36.25
C ARG A 18 27.71 -26.58 -36.00
N ILE A 19 27.37 -26.95 -34.77
CA ILE A 19 26.93 -28.33 -34.43
C ILE A 19 25.41 -28.45 -34.62
N VAL A 20 24.67 -27.35 -34.44
CA VAL A 20 23.20 -27.29 -34.56
C VAL A 20 22.69 -27.45 -36.01
N SER A 21 23.53 -27.26 -37.04
CA SER A 21 23.08 -27.33 -38.44
C SER A 21 22.83 -28.73 -39.01
N THR A 22 23.01 -29.81 -38.24
CA THR A 22 23.06 -31.18 -38.80
C THR A 22 22.34 -32.28 -38.01
N SER A 23 21.24 -31.99 -37.31
CA SER A 23 20.39 -33.08 -36.76
C SER A 23 18.92 -32.69 -36.54
N ASN A 24 18.04 -33.47 -37.17
CA ASN A 24 16.59 -33.67 -36.93
C ASN A 24 15.79 -32.62 -36.13
N ASN A 25 14.86 -31.95 -36.81
CA ASN A 25 13.95 -30.91 -36.30
C ASN A 25 13.11 -31.27 -35.05
N ASN A 26 12.85 -32.56 -34.75
CA ASN A 26 12.07 -32.94 -33.55
C ASN A 26 12.93 -33.10 -32.28
N ASN A 27 14.24 -33.33 -32.40
CA ASN A 27 15.13 -33.39 -31.24
C ASN A 27 15.65 -32.00 -30.83
N ASN A 28 15.75 -31.08 -31.79
CA ASN A 28 16.22 -29.71 -31.53
C ASN A 28 15.24 -28.87 -30.70
N SER A 29 13.93 -29.05 -30.88
CA SER A 29 12.92 -28.33 -30.07
C SER A 29 12.94 -28.77 -28.61
N SER A 30 13.10 -30.08 -28.36
CA SER A 30 13.18 -30.66 -27.02
C SER A 30 14.44 -30.19 -26.27
N HIS A 31 15.60 -30.19 -26.94
CA HIS A 31 16.85 -29.69 -26.36
C HIS A 31 16.85 -28.17 -26.14
N SER A 32 16.27 -27.40 -27.06
CA SER A 32 16.08 -25.96 -26.90
C SER A 32 15.16 -25.63 -25.71
N LYS A 33 14.03 -26.34 -25.59
CA LYS A 33 13.09 -26.15 -24.48
C LYS A 33 13.74 -26.43 -23.12
N SER A 34 14.44 -27.55 -22.98
CA SER A 34 15.12 -27.91 -21.73
C SER A 34 16.25 -26.94 -21.36
N TYR A 35 16.93 -26.36 -22.36
CA TYR A 35 17.89 -25.27 -22.15
C TYR A 35 17.24 -24.02 -21.54
N TYR A 36 16.15 -23.52 -22.13
CA TYR A 36 15.46 -22.34 -21.60
C TYR A 36 14.74 -22.61 -20.27
N GLU A 37 14.25 -23.83 -20.02
CA GLU A 37 13.73 -24.24 -18.71
C GLU A 37 14.82 -24.21 -17.62
N HIS A 38 16.05 -24.59 -17.97
CA HIS A 38 17.19 -24.45 -17.07
C HIS A 38 17.51 -22.97 -16.81
N LEU A 39 17.61 -22.14 -17.86
CA LEU A 39 17.84 -20.69 -17.71
C LEU A 39 16.77 -20.01 -16.86
N LEU A 40 15.50 -20.37 -17.05
CA LEU A 40 14.38 -19.85 -16.25
C LEU A 40 14.53 -20.18 -14.76
N LYS A 41 15.07 -21.37 -14.43
CA LYS A 41 15.33 -21.79 -13.05
C LYS A 41 16.60 -21.18 -12.44
N THR A 42 17.60 -20.84 -13.26
CA THR A 42 18.89 -20.29 -12.79
C THR A 42 18.99 -18.77 -12.95
N ALA A 43 17.95 -18.11 -13.47
CA ALA A 43 17.94 -16.67 -13.67
C ALA A 43 18.19 -15.91 -12.36
N THR A 44 19.08 -14.92 -12.42
CA THR A 44 19.50 -14.10 -11.26
C THR A 44 18.83 -12.72 -11.24
N ASN A 45 18.20 -12.32 -12.34
CA ASN A 45 17.48 -11.06 -12.47
C ASN A 45 16.22 -11.26 -13.32
N TYR A 46 15.31 -10.29 -13.24
CA TYR A 46 14.05 -10.35 -13.96
C TYR A 46 14.22 -10.34 -15.48
N ASP A 47 15.16 -9.56 -16.02
CA ASP A 47 15.33 -9.43 -17.48
C ASP A 47 15.73 -10.78 -18.12
N ALA A 48 16.69 -11.48 -17.54
CA ALA A 48 17.11 -12.81 -17.97
C ALA A 48 15.98 -13.85 -17.79
N TRP A 49 15.21 -13.73 -16.70
CA TRP A 49 14.03 -14.59 -16.48
C TRP A 49 12.95 -14.33 -17.54
N CYS A 50 12.69 -13.06 -17.86
CA CYS A 50 11.70 -12.63 -18.84
C CYS A 50 12.09 -13.09 -20.24
N GLU A 51 13.36 -12.93 -20.63
CA GLU A 51 13.86 -13.40 -21.93
C GLU A 51 13.69 -14.92 -22.10
N ALA A 52 14.10 -15.70 -21.10
CA ALA A 52 13.94 -17.15 -21.11
C ALA A 52 12.45 -17.55 -21.14
N ALA A 53 11.61 -16.86 -20.38
CA ALA A 53 10.17 -17.12 -20.34
C ALA A 53 9.47 -16.77 -21.66
N THR A 54 9.83 -15.65 -22.30
CA THR A 54 9.33 -15.28 -23.64
C THR A 54 9.75 -16.32 -24.68
N LYS A 55 11.00 -16.79 -24.66
CA LYS A 55 11.44 -17.84 -25.59
C LYS A 55 10.72 -19.18 -25.38
N LEU A 56 10.41 -19.53 -24.14
CA LEU A 56 9.59 -20.71 -23.86
C LEU A 56 8.16 -20.54 -24.34
N ASP A 57 7.57 -19.36 -24.19
CA ASP A 57 6.23 -19.06 -24.69
C ASP A 57 6.18 -19.09 -26.23
N GLU A 58 7.22 -18.62 -26.92
CA GLU A 58 7.39 -18.73 -28.38
C GLU A 58 7.44 -20.21 -28.82
N ILE A 59 8.25 -21.03 -28.15
CA ILE A 59 8.41 -22.48 -28.45
C ILE A 59 7.10 -23.25 -28.20
N ASP A 60 6.39 -22.92 -27.12
CA ASP A 60 5.10 -23.52 -26.77
C ASP A 60 3.93 -22.99 -27.62
N GLY A 61 4.17 -22.00 -28.50
CA GLY A 61 3.17 -21.40 -29.39
C GLY A 61 2.15 -20.50 -28.67
N LEU A 62 2.45 -20.06 -27.44
CA LEU A 62 1.53 -19.30 -26.59
C LEU A 62 1.34 -17.86 -27.06
N ASP A 63 2.22 -17.34 -27.91
CA ASP A 63 2.04 -16.02 -28.52
C ASP A 63 0.86 -15.95 -29.49
N HIS A 64 0.50 -17.06 -30.14
CA HIS A 64 -0.73 -17.12 -30.93
C HIS A 64 -1.95 -16.92 -30.02
N TRP A 65 -1.95 -17.56 -28.84
CA TRP A 65 -3.01 -17.39 -27.86
C TRP A 65 -3.08 -15.95 -27.34
N LYS A 66 -1.96 -15.24 -27.16
CA LYS A 66 -1.97 -13.82 -26.74
C LYS A 66 -2.65 -12.91 -27.77
N ARG A 67 -2.38 -13.14 -29.06
CA ARG A 67 -2.95 -12.39 -30.19
C ARG A 67 -4.43 -12.69 -30.43
N GLU A 68 -4.86 -13.92 -30.13
CA GLU A 68 -6.24 -14.30 -30.24
C GLU A 68 -7.09 -13.57 -29.19
N MET A 69 -7.96 -12.66 -29.65
CA MET A 69 -8.80 -11.86 -28.77
C MET A 69 -9.81 -12.71 -28.00
N ALA A 70 -10.38 -13.75 -28.62
CA ALA A 70 -11.40 -14.57 -27.98
C ALA A 70 -10.83 -15.42 -26.83
N SER A 71 -11.53 -15.44 -25.70
CA SER A 71 -11.29 -16.37 -24.60
C SER A 71 -12.55 -16.45 -23.72
N PRO A 72 -12.88 -17.61 -23.13
CA PRO A 72 -13.99 -17.73 -22.19
C PRO A 72 -13.71 -17.09 -20.82
N ASP A 73 -12.45 -16.77 -20.52
CA ASP A 73 -12.02 -16.28 -19.20
C ASP A 73 -12.21 -14.76 -19.03
N TYR A 74 -12.71 -14.03 -20.05
CA TYR A 74 -13.01 -12.59 -20.00
C TYR A 74 -13.97 -12.13 -21.13
N ASP A 75 -14.62 -10.98 -20.94
CA ASP A 75 -15.50 -10.36 -21.94
C ASP A 75 -14.68 -9.50 -22.93
N HIS A 76 -14.12 -10.19 -23.92
CA HIS A 76 -13.31 -9.58 -24.98
C HIS A 76 -14.10 -8.64 -25.89
N GLU A 77 -15.39 -8.90 -26.12
CA GLU A 77 -16.23 -8.04 -26.96
C GLU A 77 -16.47 -6.68 -26.31
N LEU A 78 -16.73 -6.68 -25.00
CA LEU A 78 -16.85 -5.45 -24.22
C LEU A 78 -15.55 -4.64 -24.27
N ILE A 79 -14.40 -5.27 -23.99
CA ILE A 79 -13.10 -4.58 -23.94
C ILE A 79 -12.76 -4.00 -25.32
N LYS A 80 -12.95 -4.78 -26.40
CA LYS A 80 -12.72 -4.33 -27.77
C LYS A 80 -13.62 -3.16 -28.13
N THR A 81 -14.91 -3.25 -27.82
CA THR A 81 -15.87 -2.16 -28.08
C THR A 81 -15.45 -0.88 -27.36
N ARG A 82 -14.96 -0.98 -26.12
CA ARG A 82 -14.45 0.18 -25.37
C ARG A 82 -13.16 0.74 -25.96
N LEU A 83 -12.22 -0.12 -26.35
CA LEU A 83 -11.00 0.29 -27.01
C LEU A 83 -11.28 1.07 -28.31
N ASP A 84 -12.18 0.55 -29.14
CA ASP A 84 -12.57 1.18 -30.41
C ASP A 84 -13.28 2.51 -30.18
N GLN A 85 -14.12 2.61 -29.13
CA GLN A 85 -14.74 3.88 -28.72
C GLN A 85 -13.70 4.94 -28.37
N LEU A 86 -12.70 4.61 -27.54
CA LEU A 86 -11.64 5.56 -27.15
C LEU A 86 -10.82 6.01 -28.37
N ARG A 87 -10.45 5.06 -29.24
CA ARG A 87 -9.74 5.35 -30.49
C ARG A 87 -10.56 6.23 -31.42
N GLN A 88 -11.86 6.00 -31.53
CA GLN A 88 -12.74 6.78 -32.40
C GLN A 88 -12.94 8.22 -31.91
N ILE A 89 -13.09 8.43 -30.60
CA ILE A 89 -13.19 9.79 -30.03
C ILE A 89 -11.93 10.58 -30.36
N ARG A 90 -10.75 9.97 -30.21
CA ARG A 90 -9.47 10.59 -30.58
C ARG A 90 -9.38 10.91 -32.07
N LYS A 91 -9.75 9.97 -32.95
CA LYS A 91 -9.72 10.17 -34.41
C LYS A 91 -10.66 11.29 -34.88
N THR A 92 -11.82 11.41 -34.24
CA THR A 92 -12.82 12.42 -34.61
C THR A 92 -12.55 13.80 -34.01
N ASN A 93 -11.51 13.93 -33.18
CA ASN A 93 -11.07 15.16 -32.53
C ASN A 93 -12.21 15.98 -31.90
N LYS A 94 -13.14 15.30 -31.20
CA LYS A 94 -14.34 15.92 -30.59
C LYS A 94 -14.05 16.69 -29.30
N GLY A 95 -12.85 17.26 -29.16
CA GLY A 95 -12.37 17.88 -27.92
C GLY A 95 -12.05 16.90 -26.79
N GLN A 96 -11.40 17.41 -25.75
CA GLN A 96 -11.03 16.69 -24.54
C GLN A 96 -12.27 16.36 -23.68
N SER A 97 -13.32 17.19 -23.71
CA SER A 97 -14.55 16.95 -22.91
C SER A 97 -15.25 15.64 -23.29
N ALA A 98 -15.29 15.28 -24.57
CA ALA A 98 -15.86 14.01 -25.02
C ALA A 98 -15.08 12.80 -24.47
N MET A 99 -13.75 12.89 -24.44
CA MET A 99 -12.89 11.85 -23.87
C MET A 99 -13.06 11.76 -22.35
N ILE A 100 -13.11 12.91 -21.66
CA ILE A 100 -13.38 13.00 -20.22
C ILE A 100 -14.69 12.33 -19.86
N PHE A 101 -15.76 12.58 -20.63
CA PHE A 101 -17.05 11.94 -20.45
C PHE A 101 -16.95 10.42 -20.61
N ALA A 102 -16.34 9.95 -21.69
CA ALA A 102 -16.17 8.52 -21.94
C ALA A 102 -15.38 7.80 -20.84
N LEU A 103 -14.27 8.38 -20.39
CA LEU A 103 -13.45 7.83 -19.31
C LEU A 103 -14.21 7.80 -17.97
N ARG A 104 -14.95 8.87 -17.63
CA ARG A 104 -15.76 8.90 -16.40
C ARG A 104 -16.83 7.82 -16.38
N THR A 105 -17.46 7.52 -17.51
CA THR A 105 -18.54 6.53 -17.59
C THR A 105 -18.04 5.09 -17.62
N SER A 106 -16.85 4.84 -18.18
CA SER A 106 -16.44 3.48 -18.54
C SER A 106 -15.21 2.96 -17.80
N LEU A 107 -14.43 3.82 -17.14
CA LEU A 107 -13.19 3.40 -16.49
C LEU A 107 -13.48 2.58 -15.23
N ALA A 108 -13.22 1.28 -15.32
CA ALA A 108 -13.30 0.34 -14.21
C ALA A 108 -12.00 -0.48 -14.14
N ARG A 109 -11.55 -0.78 -12.92
CA ARG A 109 -10.28 -1.48 -12.68
C ARG A 109 -10.24 -2.91 -13.25
N ASN A 110 -11.38 -3.61 -13.26
CA ASN A 110 -11.51 -4.96 -13.82
C ASN A 110 -12.62 -5.02 -14.88
N LEU A 111 -12.54 -4.14 -15.89
CA LEU A 111 -13.49 -4.13 -17.01
C LEU A 111 -13.47 -5.49 -17.73
N GLY A 112 -14.66 -6.08 -17.89
CA GLY A 112 -14.81 -7.36 -18.62
C GLY A 112 -14.03 -8.52 -18.01
N ASP A 113 -13.69 -8.47 -16.72
CA ASP A 113 -12.84 -9.47 -16.04
C ASP A 113 -11.42 -9.62 -16.64
N MET A 114 -10.87 -8.55 -17.22
CA MET A 114 -9.51 -8.52 -17.79
C MET A 114 -8.38 -8.85 -16.80
N GLY A 115 -8.66 -8.80 -15.49
CA GLY A 115 -7.79 -9.16 -14.39
C GLY A 115 -7.85 -10.63 -13.97
N ASN A 116 -8.62 -11.47 -14.67
CA ASN A 116 -8.83 -12.86 -14.26
C ASN A 116 -7.49 -13.63 -14.14
N PRO A 117 -7.15 -14.19 -12.96
CA PRO A 117 -5.88 -14.91 -12.74
C PRO A 117 -5.64 -16.06 -13.71
N LYS A 118 -6.70 -16.66 -14.28
CA LYS A 118 -6.57 -17.73 -15.27
C LYS A 118 -5.88 -17.26 -16.54
N LEU A 119 -6.21 -16.06 -17.03
CA LEU A 119 -5.58 -15.49 -18.24
C LEU A 119 -4.05 -15.42 -18.06
N TYR A 120 -3.60 -14.96 -16.90
CA TYR A 120 -2.17 -14.86 -16.57
C TYR A 120 -1.50 -16.19 -16.20
N SER A 121 -2.23 -17.30 -16.24
CA SER A 121 -1.68 -18.65 -16.04
C SER A 121 -1.39 -19.38 -17.35
N TYR A 122 -1.91 -18.90 -18.49
CA TYR A 122 -1.66 -19.53 -19.79
C TYR A 122 -0.25 -19.26 -20.30
N SER A 123 0.19 -17.99 -20.25
CA SER A 123 1.53 -17.57 -20.63
C SER A 123 2.41 -17.28 -19.42
N ARG A 124 3.72 -17.48 -19.56
CA ARG A 124 4.69 -17.15 -18.49
C ARG A 124 4.89 -15.65 -18.34
N VAL A 125 4.81 -14.93 -19.46
CA VAL A 125 4.93 -13.46 -19.50
C VAL A 125 3.72 -12.86 -20.21
N GLY A 126 3.11 -11.86 -19.58
CA GLY A 126 1.99 -11.13 -20.16
C GLY A 126 0.65 -11.87 -20.08
N THR A 127 -0.30 -11.39 -20.88
CA THR A 127 -1.66 -11.91 -21.04
C THR A 127 -2.11 -11.64 -22.47
N LYS A 128 -3.41 -11.63 -22.73
CA LYS A 128 -4.02 -11.21 -24.00
C LYS A 128 -3.58 -9.80 -24.42
N ASP A 129 -3.20 -9.66 -25.69
CA ASP A 129 -2.75 -8.38 -26.27
C ASP A 129 -3.86 -7.31 -26.19
N LEU A 130 -5.13 -7.72 -26.35
CA LEU A 130 -6.29 -6.83 -26.25
C LEU A 130 -6.36 -6.09 -24.90
N THR A 131 -6.05 -6.80 -23.80
CA THR A 131 -6.04 -6.21 -22.45
C THR A 131 -4.92 -5.18 -22.32
N CYS A 132 -3.72 -5.51 -22.80
CA CYS A 132 -2.58 -4.60 -22.79
C CYS A 132 -2.86 -3.36 -23.64
N GLU A 133 -3.37 -3.53 -24.86
CA GLU A 133 -3.74 -2.43 -25.77
C GLU A 133 -4.79 -1.49 -25.16
N TYR A 134 -5.79 -2.04 -24.46
CA TYR A 134 -6.79 -1.23 -23.77
C TYR A 134 -6.18 -0.38 -22.65
N ILE A 135 -5.35 -0.98 -21.79
CA ILE A 135 -4.69 -0.28 -20.68
C ILE A 135 -3.76 0.81 -21.21
N ASP A 136 -2.95 0.48 -22.22
CA ASP A 136 -2.03 1.43 -22.84
C ASP A 136 -2.76 2.59 -23.51
N GLU A 137 -3.88 2.32 -24.20
CA GLU A 137 -4.69 3.37 -24.80
C GLU A 137 -5.30 4.27 -23.72
N VAL A 138 -5.85 3.73 -22.62
CA VAL A 138 -6.37 4.52 -21.50
C VAL A 138 -5.29 5.42 -20.92
N VAL A 139 -4.10 4.90 -20.63
CA VAL A 139 -2.98 5.70 -20.12
C VAL A 139 -2.58 6.79 -21.10
N LYS A 140 -2.55 6.48 -22.40
CA LYS A 140 -2.26 7.46 -23.44
C LYS A 140 -3.32 8.57 -23.46
N GLN A 141 -4.61 8.26 -23.24
CA GLN A 141 -5.67 9.27 -23.17
C GLN A 141 -5.56 10.14 -21.93
N LEU A 142 -5.25 9.55 -20.76
CA LEU A 142 -5.08 10.30 -19.52
C LEU A 142 -3.92 11.30 -19.61
N ASN A 143 -2.79 10.88 -20.19
CA ASN A 143 -1.65 11.78 -20.40
C ASN A 143 -1.97 12.88 -21.41
N TRP A 144 -2.67 12.57 -22.50
CA TRP A 144 -3.10 13.57 -23.49
C TRP A 144 -3.98 14.66 -22.86
N ILE A 145 -4.98 14.29 -22.04
CA ILE A 145 -5.84 15.27 -21.33
C ILE A 145 -5.02 16.17 -20.40
N CYS A 146 -3.98 15.63 -19.75
CA CYS A 146 -3.12 16.39 -18.86
C CYS A 146 -2.21 17.37 -19.63
N ASP A 147 -1.54 16.88 -20.66
CA ASP A 147 -0.39 17.56 -21.28
C ASP A 147 -0.79 18.54 -22.38
N GLU A 148 -1.86 18.29 -23.13
CA GLU A 148 -2.31 19.19 -24.18
C GLU A 148 -3.24 20.29 -23.65
N PRO A 149 -3.07 21.55 -24.06
CA PRO A 149 -4.01 22.61 -23.73
C PRO A 149 -5.39 22.28 -24.31
N ALA A 150 -6.44 22.60 -23.56
CA ALA A 150 -7.79 22.48 -24.06
C ALA A 150 -8.02 23.54 -25.15
N ASP A 151 -8.66 23.17 -26.25
CA ASP A 151 -9.04 24.14 -27.28
C ASP A 151 -10.17 25.01 -26.70
N PRO A 152 -10.01 26.35 -26.61
CA PRO A 152 -11.04 27.22 -26.06
C PRO A 152 -12.37 27.17 -26.83
N ASP A 153 -12.34 26.84 -28.12
CA ASP A 153 -13.55 26.81 -28.95
C ASP A 153 -14.36 25.51 -28.72
N ASP A 154 -13.68 24.38 -28.54
CA ASP A 154 -14.32 23.09 -28.27
C ASP A 154 -14.59 22.84 -26.77
N ASP A 155 -13.70 23.33 -25.90
CA ASP A 155 -13.64 23.03 -24.46
C ASP A 155 -13.47 24.31 -23.58
N PRO A 156 -14.39 25.28 -23.64
CA PRO A 156 -14.24 26.60 -22.98
C PRO A 156 -14.16 26.56 -21.45
N HIS A 157 -14.58 25.46 -20.82
CA HIS A 157 -14.60 25.29 -19.35
C HIS A 157 -13.52 24.34 -18.82
N LEU A 158 -12.63 23.86 -19.67
CA LEU A 158 -11.58 22.90 -19.27
C LEU A 158 -10.29 23.62 -18.87
N ASP A 159 -10.36 24.35 -17.76
CA ASP A 159 -9.19 24.98 -17.14
C ASP A 159 -8.34 23.97 -16.34
N LEU A 160 -7.17 24.41 -15.86
CA LEU A 160 -6.26 23.57 -15.07
C LEU A 160 -6.95 23.00 -13.81
N LYS A 161 -7.85 23.79 -13.20
CA LYS A 161 -8.61 23.38 -12.03
C LYS A 161 -9.60 22.27 -12.37
N ALA A 162 -10.37 22.40 -13.45
CA ALA A 162 -11.31 21.38 -13.92
C ALA A 162 -10.59 20.08 -14.27
N LYS A 163 -9.40 20.15 -14.89
CA LYS A 163 -8.54 18.99 -15.11
C LYS A 163 -8.12 18.34 -13.80
N HIS A 164 -7.63 19.12 -12.84
CA HIS A 164 -7.26 18.61 -11.51
C HIS A 164 -8.44 17.92 -10.81
N ASP A 165 -9.62 18.54 -10.80
CA ASP A 165 -10.83 17.99 -10.17
C ASP A 165 -11.29 16.72 -10.89
N PHE A 166 -11.17 16.67 -12.22
CA PHE A 166 -11.40 15.46 -13.01
C PHE A 166 -10.51 14.29 -12.57
N PHE A 167 -9.19 14.49 -12.51
CA PHE A 167 -8.27 13.41 -12.11
C PHE A 167 -8.44 13.02 -10.64
N MET A 168 -8.79 13.97 -9.78
CA MET A 168 -9.06 13.68 -8.37
C MET A 168 -10.30 12.77 -8.23
N ASN A 169 -11.37 13.08 -8.95
CA ASN A 169 -12.60 12.28 -8.97
C ASN A 169 -12.36 10.90 -9.60
N ILE A 170 -11.62 10.83 -10.70
CA ILE A 170 -11.26 9.55 -11.34
C ILE A 170 -10.44 8.67 -10.39
N ARG A 171 -9.49 9.25 -9.65
CA ARG A 171 -8.72 8.47 -8.67
C ARG A 171 -9.62 7.90 -7.58
N GLN A 172 -10.60 8.68 -7.12
CA GLN A 172 -11.58 8.21 -6.14
C GLN A 172 -12.47 7.09 -6.70
N SER A 173 -12.95 7.20 -7.94
CA SER A 173 -13.79 6.16 -8.55
C SER A 173 -13.01 4.89 -8.93
N PHE A 174 -11.74 5.02 -9.35
CA PHE A 174 -10.90 3.88 -9.74
C PHE A 174 -10.39 3.07 -8.54
N GLY A 175 -10.25 3.74 -7.39
CA GLY A 175 -9.69 3.16 -6.16
C GLY A 175 -8.17 3.01 -6.20
N ARG A 176 -7.61 2.42 -5.14
CA ARG A 176 -6.16 2.32 -4.92
C ARG A 176 -5.71 0.90 -4.63
N THR A 177 -4.42 0.65 -4.79
CA THR A 177 -3.77 -0.61 -4.43
C THR A 177 -3.03 -0.52 -3.10
N ALA A 178 -3.12 -1.58 -2.29
CA ALA A 178 -2.26 -1.78 -1.13
C ALA A 178 -1.42 -3.06 -1.24
N LEU A 179 -0.17 -2.99 -0.77
CA LEU A 179 0.71 -4.13 -0.54
C LEU A 179 0.59 -4.56 0.92
N LEU A 180 0.18 -5.81 1.17
CA LEU A 180 0.03 -6.39 2.49
C LEU A 180 1.10 -7.46 2.71
N LEU A 181 1.87 -7.30 3.78
CA LEU A 181 2.93 -8.21 4.18
C LEU A 181 2.48 -9.00 5.42
N SER A 182 2.27 -10.30 5.26
CA SER A 182 1.81 -11.16 6.36
C SER A 182 2.89 -11.36 7.44
N GLY A 183 2.46 -11.84 8.60
CA GLY A 183 3.37 -12.43 9.59
C GLY A 183 4.08 -13.69 9.09
N GLY A 184 5.03 -14.19 9.88
CA GLY A 184 5.74 -15.44 9.60
C GLY A 184 7.13 -15.59 10.22
N GLY A 185 7.48 -14.82 11.25
CA GLY A 185 8.80 -14.86 11.88
C GLY A 185 9.92 -14.54 10.88
N THR A 186 11.00 -15.31 10.89
CA THR A 186 12.16 -15.11 9.99
C THR A 186 11.82 -15.28 8.51
N LEU A 187 10.75 -15.99 8.16
CA LEU A 187 10.26 -16.07 6.77
C LEU A 187 9.78 -14.72 6.24
N GLY A 188 9.55 -13.74 7.13
CA GLY A 188 9.31 -12.34 6.77
C GLY A 188 10.43 -11.73 5.93
N LEU A 189 11.65 -12.27 5.95
CA LEU A 189 12.74 -11.81 5.07
C LEU A 189 12.43 -12.00 3.58
N ASN A 190 11.58 -12.96 3.22
CA ASN A 190 11.18 -13.12 1.81
C ASN A 190 10.41 -11.90 1.28
N HIS A 191 9.78 -11.09 2.15
CA HIS A 191 9.14 -9.84 1.75
C HIS A 191 10.12 -8.87 1.10
N ILE A 192 11.39 -8.87 1.50
CA ILE A 192 12.44 -7.99 0.97
C ILE A 192 12.58 -8.19 -0.55
N GLY A 193 12.60 -9.44 -1.01
CA GLY A 193 12.68 -9.78 -2.43
C GLY A 193 11.47 -9.31 -3.22
N VAL A 194 10.27 -9.45 -2.64
CA VAL A 194 9.04 -8.95 -3.26
C VAL A 194 9.07 -7.43 -3.39
N ILE A 195 9.44 -6.73 -2.33
CA ILE A 195 9.56 -5.26 -2.32
C ILE A 195 10.60 -4.81 -3.34
N LYS A 196 11.77 -5.45 -3.38
CA LYS A 196 12.85 -5.13 -4.32
C LYS A 196 12.37 -5.26 -5.76
N CYS A 197 11.77 -6.41 -6.10
CA CYS A 197 11.23 -6.69 -7.41
C CYS A 197 10.17 -5.65 -7.83
N LEU A 198 9.24 -5.30 -6.93
CA LEU A 198 8.23 -4.26 -7.20
C LEU A 198 8.84 -2.87 -7.32
N HIS A 199 9.86 -2.55 -6.53
CA HIS A 199 10.54 -1.26 -6.58
C HIS A 199 11.33 -1.08 -7.89
N GLU A 200 12.13 -2.07 -8.28
CA GLU A 200 12.89 -2.08 -9.53
C GLU A 200 11.98 -1.99 -10.76
N ALA A 201 10.83 -2.66 -10.72
CA ALA A 201 9.81 -2.57 -11.76
C ALA A 201 8.99 -1.27 -11.74
N GLN A 202 9.20 -0.37 -10.77
CA GLN A 202 8.39 0.84 -10.53
C GLN A 202 6.89 0.55 -10.28
N LEU A 203 6.59 -0.61 -9.69
CA LEU A 203 5.23 -1.10 -9.39
C LEU A 203 4.93 -1.17 -7.89
N LEU A 204 5.76 -0.55 -7.04
CA LEU A 204 5.57 -0.57 -5.59
C LEU A 204 4.38 0.33 -5.17
N PRO A 205 3.29 -0.22 -4.59
CA PRO A 205 2.16 0.59 -4.14
C PRO A 205 2.54 1.58 -3.03
N ARG A 206 1.88 2.74 -2.98
CA ARG A 206 2.11 3.75 -1.94
C ARG A 206 1.53 3.38 -0.58
N ILE A 207 0.57 2.46 -0.53
CA ILE A 207 -0.05 1.97 0.71
C ILE A 207 0.56 0.62 1.04
N ILE A 208 1.24 0.53 2.18
CA ILE A 208 1.88 -0.70 2.64
C ILE A 208 1.35 -1.02 4.03
N SER A 209 0.90 -2.25 4.22
CA SER A 209 0.43 -2.77 5.50
C SER A 209 1.23 -3.97 5.91
N GLY A 210 1.60 -4.05 7.18
CA GLY A 210 2.33 -5.19 7.71
C GLY A 210 1.82 -5.61 9.09
N ALA A 211 1.85 -6.92 9.33
CA ALA A 211 1.59 -7.54 10.63
C ALA A 211 2.81 -8.36 11.06
N SER A 212 3.15 -8.38 12.35
CA SER A 212 4.27 -9.17 12.86
C SER A 212 5.57 -8.90 12.08
N SER A 213 6.27 -9.93 11.57
CA SER A 213 7.47 -9.74 10.73
C SER A 213 7.22 -8.94 9.44
N GLY A 214 6.00 -8.92 8.91
CA GLY A 214 5.61 -8.03 7.82
C GLY A 214 5.60 -6.56 8.23
N SER A 215 5.30 -6.25 9.50
CA SER A 215 5.36 -4.87 10.03
C SER A 215 6.79 -4.34 10.11
N ILE A 216 7.76 -5.21 10.43
CA ILE A 216 9.20 -4.90 10.38
C ILE A 216 9.56 -4.45 8.96
N MET A 217 9.25 -5.27 7.95
CA MET A 217 9.61 -4.96 6.56
C MET A 217 8.86 -3.74 6.02
N ALA A 218 7.57 -3.60 6.32
CA ALA A 218 6.79 -2.43 5.93
C ALA A 218 7.37 -1.14 6.54
N SER A 219 7.78 -1.18 7.81
CA SER A 219 8.35 -0.03 8.50
C SER A 219 9.71 0.39 7.94
N LEU A 220 10.58 -0.57 7.57
CA LEU A 220 11.87 -0.28 6.94
C LEU A 220 11.71 0.39 5.57
N VAL A 221 10.72 -0.05 4.78
CA VAL A 221 10.43 0.55 3.46
C VAL A 221 9.85 1.96 3.61
N CYS A 222 8.84 2.12 4.47
CA CYS A 222 8.10 3.37 4.57
C CYS A 222 8.88 4.51 5.25
N THR A 223 10.03 4.23 5.86
CA THR A 223 10.86 5.22 6.57
C THR A 223 12.06 5.68 5.74
N LYS A 224 12.42 4.92 4.69
CA LYS A 224 13.51 5.24 3.77
C LYS A 224 12.98 5.97 2.53
N THR A 225 13.73 6.97 2.08
CA THR A 225 13.46 7.65 0.80
C THR A 225 13.78 6.75 -0.39
N SER A 226 13.34 7.12 -1.60
CA SER A 226 13.58 6.31 -2.80
C SER A 226 15.06 6.08 -3.08
N ASP A 227 15.94 7.01 -2.69
CA ASP A 227 17.38 6.91 -2.89
C ASP A 227 18.06 6.04 -1.82
N GLU A 228 17.46 5.95 -0.63
CA GLU A 228 17.95 5.14 0.49
C GLU A 228 17.45 3.69 0.38
N LEU A 229 16.36 3.43 -0.33
CA LEU A 229 15.72 2.12 -0.41
C LEU A 229 16.65 1.02 -0.97
N PRO A 230 17.49 1.25 -2.00
CA PRO A 230 18.44 0.25 -2.49
C PRO A 230 19.40 -0.26 -1.41
N SER A 231 19.82 0.59 -0.46
CA SER A 231 20.70 0.19 0.64
C SER A 231 20.06 -0.82 1.60
N MET A 232 18.72 -0.85 1.66
CA MET A 232 17.98 -1.81 2.48
C MET A 232 18.05 -3.24 1.93
N PHE A 233 18.25 -3.38 0.62
CA PHE A 233 18.30 -4.70 -0.02
C PHE A 233 19.63 -5.41 0.17
N ASP A 234 20.63 -4.73 0.73
CA ASP A 234 21.88 -5.34 1.18
C ASP A 234 21.73 -5.83 2.62
N PRO A 235 21.70 -7.15 2.88
CA PRO A 235 21.52 -7.69 4.22
C PRO A 235 22.66 -7.33 5.18
N SER A 236 23.83 -6.90 4.68
CA SER A 236 24.95 -6.48 5.52
C SER A 236 24.74 -5.11 6.17
N LEU A 237 23.85 -4.28 5.60
CA LEU A 237 23.58 -2.91 6.06
C LEU A 237 22.37 -2.82 7.00
N VAL A 238 21.61 -3.90 7.16
CA VAL A 238 20.42 -3.95 8.00
C VAL A 238 20.71 -4.80 9.22
N ARG A 239 20.40 -4.28 10.42
CA ARG A 239 20.53 -5.08 11.63
C ARG A 239 19.40 -6.11 11.68
N LEU A 240 19.76 -7.39 11.56
CA LEU A 240 18.81 -8.51 11.54
C LEU A 240 18.68 -9.24 12.89
N ASP A 241 19.31 -8.73 13.94
CA ASP A 241 19.32 -9.30 15.29
C ASP A 241 17.98 -9.11 16.00
N VAL A 242 16.98 -9.90 15.63
CA VAL A 242 15.61 -9.75 16.13
C VAL A 242 15.33 -10.65 17.34
N PHE A 243 15.93 -11.84 17.40
CA PHE A 243 15.63 -12.87 18.42
C PHE A 243 16.69 -12.99 19.52
N ALA A 244 17.96 -12.67 19.22
CA ALA A 244 19.07 -12.77 20.17
C ALA A 244 20.10 -11.65 19.95
N ARG A 245 20.81 -11.25 21.01
CA ARG A 245 21.94 -10.31 20.93
C ARG A 245 23.22 -11.04 20.56
N ASP A 246 24.04 -10.42 19.73
CA ASP A 246 25.39 -10.90 19.44
C ASP A 246 26.22 -11.02 20.72
N GLY A 247 26.82 -12.19 20.95
CA GLY A 247 27.69 -12.46 22.09
C GLY A 247 27.03 -13.03 23.34
N VAL A 248 25.69 -13.16 23.40
CA VAL A 248 25.00 -13.89 24.47
C VAL A 248 24.42 -15.19 23.90
N PRO A 249 24.89 -16.38 24.31
CA PRO A 249 24.37 -17.62 23.78
C PRO A 249 22.92 -17.80 24.23
N ASP A 250 21.99 -17.64 23.30
CA ASP A 250 20.57 -17.91 23.50
C ASP A 250 20.35 -19.43 23.44
N THR A 251 20.74 -20.10 24.52
CA THR A 251 20.61 -21.55 24.64
C THR A 251 19.14 -21.95 24.75
N PRO A 252 18.73 -23.14 24.25
CA PRO A 252 17.38 -23.66 24.45
C PRO A 252 16.97 -23.72 25.93
N TYR A 253 17.95 -23.92 26.83
CA TYR A 253 17.74 -23.86 28.28
C TYR A 253 17.39 -22.45 28.76
N ALA A 254 18.09 -21.40 28.29
CA ALA A 254 17.76 -20.02 28.61
C ALA A 254 16.35 -19.63 28.12
N ARG A 255 15.95 -20.09 26.92
CA ARG A 255 14.58 -19.90 26.40
C ARG A 255 13.54 -20.60 27.26
N LEU A 256 13.80 -21.85 27.66
CA LEU A 256 12.90 -22.61 28.54
C LEU A 256 12.82 -21.98 29.93
N GLN A 257 13.94 -21.50 30.48
CA GLN A 257 13.98 -20.79 31.75
C GLN A 257 13.17 -19.49 31.69
N ARG A 258 13.32 -18.69 30.63
CA ARG A 258 12.49 -17.49 30.42
C ARG A 258 11.02 -17.84 30.24
N LEU A 259 10.69 -18.92 29.54
CA LEU A 259 9.31 -19.39 29.41
C LEU A 259 8.72 -19.76 30.76
N MET A 260 9.48 -20.44 31.63
CA MET A 260 9.01 -20.86 32.95
C MET A 260 8.89 -19.70 33.96
N ILE A 261 9.74 -18.67 33.85
CA ILE A 261 9.78 -17.55 34.81
C ILE A 261 8.93 -16.36 34.34
N GLN A 262 8.99 -16.03 33.04
CA GLN A 262 8.45 -14.81 32.45
C GLN A 262 7.29 -15.08 31.48
N ASN A 263 6.94 -16.35 31.23
CA ASN A 263 5.95 -16.79 30.23
C ASN A 263 6.24 -16.27 28.80
N GLN A 264 7.52 -16.02 28.50
CA GLN A 264 7.98 -15.48 27.21
C GLN A 264 9.24 -16.21 26.76
N LEU A 265 9.36 -16.49 25.46
CA LEU A 265 10.53 -17.15 24.89
C LEU A 265 11.66 -16.16 24.53
N PHE A 266 11.29 -14.98 24.04
CA PHE A 266 12.21 -13.97 23.53
C PHE A 266 12.05 -12.64 24.26
N ASP A 267 13.16 -11.90 24.35
CA ASP A 267 13.19 -10.58 24.96
C ASP A 267 12.79 -9.51 23.95
N VAL A 268 11.69 -8.80 24.23
CA VAL A 268 11.16 -7.72 23.39
C VAL A 268 12.13 -6.54 23.31
N GLU A 269 12.98 -6.32 24.32
CA GLU A 269 13.95 -5.22 24.29
C GLU A 269 14.97 -5.38 23.15
N ILE A 270 15.33 -6.62 22.79
CA ILE A 270 16.21 -6.89 21.64
C ILE A 270 15.56 -6.41 20.34
N LEU A 271 14.28 -6.73 20.15
CA LEU A 271 13.51 -6.25 19.00
C LEU A 271 13.41 -4.72 19.00
N LYS A 272 13.14 -4.09 20.15
CA LYS A 272 13.08 -2.62 20.26
C LYS A 272 14.42 -1.96 19.90
N GLU A 273 15.54 -2.51 20.39
CA GLU A 273 16.89 -2.04 20.07
C GLU A 273 17.19 -2.17 18.58
N ALA A 274 16.85 -3.31 17.96
CA ALA A 274 17.04 -3.52 16.53
C ALA A 274 16.19 -2.55 15.69
N MET A 275 14.92 -2.34 16.06
CA MET A 275 14.04 -1.40 15.36
C MET A 275 14.50 0.06 15.52
N ARG A 276 14.94 0.45 16.72
CA ARG A 276 15.50 1.79 16.95
C ARG A 276 16.80 2.02 16.19
N ALA A 277 17.66 1.00 16.07
CA ALA A 277 18.88 1.11 15.27
C ALA A 277 18.59 1.30 13.78
N ASN A 278 17.55 0.65 13.24
CA ASN A 278 17.22 0.71 11.83
C ASN A 278 16.35 1.92 11.43
N ILE A 279 15.42 2.35 12.30
CA ILE A 279 14.39 3.38 11.98
C ILE A 279 14.57 4.66 12.80
N GLY A 280 15.21 4.58 13.96
CA GLY A 280 15.23 5.64 14.95
C GLY A 280 13.87 5.86 15.63
N ASP A 281 13.75 6.98 16.34
CA ASP A 281 12.52 7.41 17.01
C ASP A 281 11.58 8.15 16.05
N MET A 282 11.25 7.55 14.91
CA MET A 282 10.35 8.16 13.92
C MET A 282 8.88 7.86 14.22
N THR A 283 8.01 8.86 14.08
CA THR A 283 6.54 8.68 14.18
C THR A 283 5.91 8.35 12.82
N PHE A 284 4.66 7.86 12.81
CA PHE A 284 3.93 7.62 11.57
C PHE A 284 3.77 8.89 10.72
N GLN A 285 3.51 10.04 11.36
CA GLN A 285 3.38 11.32 10.67
C GLN A 285 4.72 11.80 10.09
N GLU A 286 5.82 11.65 10.84
CA GLU A 286 7.17 11.99 10.38
C GLU A 286 7.57 11.13 9.16
N ALA A 287 7.33 9.81 9.23
CA ALA A 287 7.61 8.91 8.12
C ALA A 287 6.78 9.27 6.88
N PHE A 288 5.48 9.53 7.03
CA PHE A 288 4.63 9.93 5.93
C PHE A 288 5.08 11.27 5.30
N ASN A 289 5.48 12.24 6.11
CA ASN A 289 5.98 13.52 5.60
C ASN A 289 7.30 13.38 4.84
N ARG A 290 8.17 12.45 5.29
CA ARG A 290 9.47 12.16 4.66
C ARG A 290 9.34 11.41 3.34
N THR A 291 8.55 10.33 3.30
CA THR A 291 8.58 9.37 2.18
C THR A 291 7.31 9.36 1.33
N ARG A 292 6.20 9.89 1.86
CA ARG A 292 4.84 9.79 1.30
C ARG A 292 4.30 8.36 1.15
N PHE A 293 4.99 7.36 1.69
CA PHE A 293 4.40 6.04 1.87
C PHE A 293 3.42 6.04 3.04
N ILE A 294 2.31 5.37 2.86
CA ILE A 294 1.28 5.19 3.88
C ILE A 294 1.56 3.86 4.57
N LEU A 295 2.25 3.94 5.71
CA LEU A 295 2.53 2.80 6.57
C LEU A 295 1.30 2.46 7.43
N ASN A 296 0.92 1.19 7.42
CA ASN A 296 -0.13 0.63 8.26
C ASN A 296 0.40 -0.56 9.04
N ILE A 297 0.19 -0.56 10.36
CA ILE A 297 0.58 -1.65 11.25
C ILE A 297 -0.64 -2.13 12.03
N THR A 298 -0.90 -3.43 12.02
CA THR A 298 -1.98 -4.03 12.81
C THR A 298 -1.50 -4.39 14.20
N VAL A 299 -2.31 -4.03 15.20
CA VAL A 299 -2.09 -4.41 16.60
C VAL A 299 -3.42 -4.87 17.20
N SER A 300 -3.37 -5.92 18.02
CA SER A 300 -4.52 -6.40 18.77
C SER A 300 -4.38 -6.00 20.23
N SER A 301 -5.50 -5.72 20.90
CA SER A 301 -5.47 -5.47 22.34
C SER A 301 -5.24 -6.78 23.10
N SER A 302 -4.59 -6.72 24.26
CA SER A 302 -4.57 -7.87 25.17
C SER A 302 -5.96 -8.20 25.73
N THR A 303 -6.89 -7.23 25.72
CA THR A 303 -8.23 -7.34 26.28
C THR A 303 -9.23 -7.86 25.24
N LEU A 304 -10.04 -8.85 25.61
CA LEU A 304 -11.07 -9.48 24.75
C LEU A 304 -12.16 -8.53 24.22
N TYR A 305 -12.31 -7.36 24.84
CA TYR A 305 -13.40 -6.42 24.54
C TYR A 305 -12.99 -5.30 23.59
N ASP A 306 -11.71 -5.13 23.31
CA ASP A 306 -11.25 -4.05 22.41
C ASP A 306 -10.96 -4.61 21.02
N MET A 307 -11.34 -3.86 20.00
CA MET A 307 -11.16 -4.28 18.61
C MET A 307 -9.69 -4.09 18.19
N PRO A 308 -9.18 -4.92 17.26
CA PRO A 308 -7.84 -4.74 16.72
C PRO A 308 -7.73 -3.36 16.08
N ARG A 309 -6.62 -2.65 16.31
CA ARG A 309 -6.38 -1.29 15.79
C ARG A 309 -5.45 -1.35 14.58
N LEU A 310 -5.71 -0.46 13.62
CA LEU A 310 -4.83 -0.22 12.49
C LEU A 310 -4.12 1.11 12.71
N LEU A 311 -2.82 1.07 13.02
CA LEU A 311 -2.01 2.25 13.30
C LEU A 311 -1.44 2.80 12.00
N ASN A 312 -1.67 4.08 11.74
CA ASN A 312 -1.15 4.81 10.59
C ASN A 312 -1.11 6.31 10.87
N TYR A 313 -0.70 7.11 9.89
CA TYR A 313 -0.58 8.57 10.04
C TYR A 313 -1.92 9.29 10.29
N ILE A 314 -3.07 8.67 10.01
CA ILE A 314 -4.41 9.23 10.28
C ILE A 314 -4.88 8.84 11.68
N THR A 315 -4.76 7.57 12.03
CA THR A 315 -5.32 7.01 13.27
C THR A 315 -4.40 7.19 14.48
N ALA A 316 -3.08 7.23 14.25
CA ALA A 316 -2.05 7.27 15.28
C ALA A 316 -0.80 8.04 14.80
N PRO A 317 -0.92 9.33 14.43
CA PRO A 317 0.16 10.12 13.83
C PRO A 317 1.43 10.20 14.67
N ASP A 318 1.27 10.37 15.99
CA ASP A 318 2.36 10.64 16.93
C ASP A 318 3.00 9.38 17.52
N VAL A 319 2.45 8.20 17.21
CA VAL A 319 2.98 6.92 17.71
C VAL A 319 4.32 6.61 17.05
N LEU A 320 5.28 6.18 17.87
CA LEU A 320 6.60 5.74 17.44
C LEU A 320 6.51 4.39 16.73
N ILE A 321 7.06 4.34 15.51
CA ILE A 321 6.96 3.18 14.63
C ILE A 321 7.61 1.95 15.28
N TRP A 322 8.77 2.08 15.92
CA TRP A 322 9.43 0.94 16.59
C TRP A 322 8.55 0.33 17.68
N SER A 323 7.75 1.13 18.39
CA SER A 323 6.84 0.64 19.44
C SER A 323 5.64 -0.09 18.86
N ALA A 324 5.10 0.40 17.74
CA ALA A 324 4.04 -0.25 17.00
C ALA A 324 4.49 -1.59 16.41
N VAL A 325 5.71 -1.67 15.86
CA VAL A 325 6.31 -2.92 15.37
C VAL A 325 6.53 -3.91 16.51
N ALA A 326 7.05 -3.46 17.66
CA ALA A 326 7.24 -4.33 18.83
C ALA A 326 5.91 -4.92 19.33
N ALA A 327 4.87 -4.09 19.44
CA ALA A 327 3.51 -4.53 19.76
C ALA A 327 2.94 -5.48 18.70
N SER A 328 3.15 -5.19 17.42
CA SER A 328 2.68 -6.03 16.31
C SER A 328 3.42 -7.36 16.23
N CYS A 329 4.63 -7.50 16.78
CA CYS A 329 5.37 -8.76 16.84
C CYS A 329 5.14 -9.53 18.16
N ALA A 330 4.34 -8.99 19.08
CA ALA A 330 4.09 -9.56 20.40
C ALA A 330 3.17 -10.80 20.34
N VAL A 331 3.62 -11.87 19.69
CA VAL A 331 2.86 -13.13 19.57
C VAL A 331 2.77 -13.74 20.97
N PRO A 332 1.57 -14.13 21.45
CA PRO A 332 1.42 -14.84 22.71
C PRO A 332 2.40 -16.01 22.81
N VAL A 333 3.04 -16.19 23.98
CA VAL A 333 4.09 -17.19 24.28
C VAL A 333 5.48 -16.83 23.75
N PHE A 334 5.61 -16.15 22.60
CA PHE A 334 6.93 -15.81 22.04
C PHE A 334 7.49 -14.51 22.60
N TYR A 335 6.71 -13.43 22.52
CA TYR A 335 7.09 -12.09 22.96
C TYR A 335 6.04 -11.56 23.95
N GLY A 336 6.50 -10.77 24.91
CA GLY A 336 5.62 -10.10 25.87
C GLY A 336 4.74 -9.03 25.25
N SER A 337 3.51 -8.90 25.75
CA SER A 337 2.64 -7.79 25.39
C SER A 337 3.32 -6.45 25.71
N THR A 338 3.26 -5.50 24.78
CA THR A 338 4.06 -4.26 24.86
C THR A 338 3.14 -3.03 24.79
N PRO A 339 3.40 -1.97 25.57
CA PRO A 339 2.68 -0.71 25.43
C PRO A 339 3.14 0.05 24.19
N LEU A 340 2.24 0.88 23.65
CA LEU A 340 2.58 1.81 22.55
C LEU A 340 3.13 3.11 23.12
N PHE A 341 4.11 3.70 22.42
CA PHE A 341 4.72 4.97 22.79
C PHE A 341 4.46 6.01 21.70
N ALA A 342 4.27 7.26 22.10
CA ALA A 342 4.06 8.40 21.23
C ALA A 342 4.96 9.57 21.61
N LYS A 343 5.18 10.51 20.69
CA LYS A 343 5.83 11.78 21.00
C LYS A 343 4.81 12.80 21.47
N ASP A 344 5.10 13.49 22.57
CA ASP A 344 4.36 14.68 22.97
C ASP A 344 4.68 15.88 22.05
N LYS A 345 4.00 17.01 22.27
CA LYS A 345 4.25 18.26 21.53
C LYS A 345 5.68 18.80 21.69
N ASN A 346 6.40 18.38 22.72
CA ASN A 346 7.77 18.77 23.02
C ASN A 346 8.80 17.77 22.44
N GLY A 347 8.34 16.68 21.81
CA GLY A 347 9.19 15.62 21.26
C GLY A 347 9.59 14.55 22.28
N ASN A 348 9.07 14.56 23.50
CA ASN A 348 9.36 13.56 24.53
C ASN A 348 8.55 12.29 24.29
N VAL A 349 9.17 11.15 24.56
CA VAL A 349 8.52 9.83 24.47
C VAL A 349 7.62 9.62 25.68
N VAL A 350 6.31 9.45 25.44
CA VAL A 350 5.29 9.18 26.46
C VAL A 350 4.46 7.94 26.07
N PRO A 351 3.84 7.22 27.03
CA PRO A 351 2.88 6.18 26.72
C PRO A 351 1.70 6.73 25.91
N TRP A 352 1.28 6.03 24.86
CA TRP A 352 0.19 6.47 23.98
C TRP A 352 -1.17 6.41 24.68
N ASN A 353 -1.41 5.38 25.49
CA ASN A 353 -2.61 5.25 26.32
C ASN A 353 -2.27 5.47 27.79
N PRO A 354 -3.08 6.25 28.53
CA PRO A 354 -2.87 6.48 29.96
C PRO A 354 -3.21 5.27 30.85
N ASN A 355 -3.95 4.28 30.33
CA ASN A 355 -4.46 3.14 31.12
C ASN A 355 -3.55 1.90 31.09
N ASP A 356 -2.25 2.04 30.81
CA ASP A 356 -1.29 0.94 30.70
C ASP A 356 -1.77 -0.25 29.82
N GLN A 357 -2.58 0.06 28.80
CA GLN A 357 -3.15 -0.95 27.92
C GLN A 357 -2.03 -1.62 27.12
N LEU A 358 -1.95 -2.94 27.20
CA LEU A 358 -0.97 -3.74 26.49
C LEU A 358 -1.53 -4.23 25.15
N TYR A 359 -0.63 -4.37 24.19
CA TYR A 359 -0.95 -4.83 22.84
C TYR A 359 -0.23 -6.15 22.53
N ILE A 360 -0.89 -6.97 21.73
CA ILE A 360 -0.42 -8.25 21.21
C ILE A 360 -0.36 -8.20 19.67
N ASP A 361 0.27 -9.22 19.09
CA ASP A 361 0.47 -9.34 17.65
C ASP A 361 -0.85 -9.24 16.86
N GLY A 362 -0.86 -8.36 15.86
CA GLY A 362 -2.01 -8.11 15.00
C GLY A 362 -2.41 -9.31 14.14
N SER A 363 -1.50 -10.24 13.85
CA SER A 363 -1.77 -11.48 13.10
C SER A 363 -2.67 -12.47 13.82
N VAL A 364 -2.83 -12.34 15.15
CA VAL A 364 -3.72 -13.21 15.94
C VAL A 364 -5.19 -12.96 15.63
N GLU A 365 -5.58 -11.72 15.34
CA GLU A 365 -6.99 -11.37 15.06
C GLU A 365 -7.22 -10.75 13.68
N ASN A 366 -6.25 -10.04 13.13
CA ASN A 366 -6.39 -9.37 11.83
C ASN A 366 -5.03 -9.19 11.13
N ASP A 367 -4.47 -10.29 10.61
CA ASP A 367 -3.20 -10.29 9.86
C ASP A 367 -3.26 -9.41 8.61
N LEU A 368 -4.38 -9.47 7.87
CA LEU A 368 -4.61 -8.73 6.63
C LEU A 368 -5.84 -7.80 6.76
N PRO A 369 -5.68 -6.53 7.17
CA PRO A 369 -6.78 -5.62 7.53
C PRO A 369 -7.45 -4.98 6.30
N MET A 370 -7.86 -5.79 5.32
CA MET A 370 -8.37 -5.33 4.02
C MET A 370 -9.54 -4.36 4.16
N ASN A 371 -10.54 -4.69 4.99
CA ASN A 371 -11.74 -3.83 5.16
C ASN A 371 -11.37 -2.44 5.71
N LYS A 372 -10.48 -2.37 6.70
CA LYS A 372 -10.04 -1.09 7.27
C LYS A 372 -9.22 -0.26 6.28
N LEU A 373 -8.41 -0.91 5.45
CA LEU A 373 -7.67 -0.25 4.38
C LEU A 373 -8.61 0.28 3.29
N SER A 374 -9.65 -0.47 2.95
CA SER A 374 -10.71 -0.03 2.03
C SER A 374 -11.40 1.22 2.55
N GLU A 375 -11.79 1.23 3.83
CA GLU A 375 -12.49 2.36 4.45
C GLU A 375 -11.62 3.60 4.58
N LEU A 376 -10.39 3.47 5.07
CA LEU A 376 -9.52 4.62 5.37
C LEU A 376 -8.86 5.22 4.12
N PHE A 377 -8.51 4.37 3.14
CA PHE A 377 -7.66 4.78 2.02
C PHE A 377 -8.28 4.51 0.65
N ASN A 378 -9.56 4.09 0.58
CA ASN A 378 -10.25 3.75 -0.66
C ASN A 378 -9.49 2.68 -1.47
N VAL A 379 -8.99 1.66 -0.77
CA VAL A 379 -8.29 0.52 -1.38
C VAL A 379 -9.31 -0.51 -1.84
N ASN A 380 -9.25 -0.88 -3.11
CA ASN A 380 -10.13 -1.90 -3.70
C ASN A 380 -9.34 -3.03 -4.38
N HIS A 381 -8.01 -3.03 -4.27
CA HIS A 381 -7.14 -4.03 -4.84
C HIS A 381 -5.97 -4.33 -3.90
N PHE A 382 -5.70 -5.60 -3.66
CA PHE A 382 -4.78 -6.07 -2.64
C PHE A 382 -3.74 -7.02 -3.22
N ILE A 383 -2.47 -6.63 -3.09
CA ILE A 383 -1.32 -7.50 -3.33
C ILE A 383 -0.90 -8.03 -1.96
N VAL A 384 -0.96 -9.35 -1.76
CA VAL A 384 -0.59 -10.00 -0.50
C VAL A 384 0.68 -10.80 -0.71
N CYS A 385 1.72 -10.53 0.08
CA CYS A 385 2.83 -11.46 0.23
C CYS A 385 2.58 -12.33 1.45
N GLN A 386 2.38 -13.63 1.23
CA GLN A 386 2.04 -14.58 2.28
C GLN A 386 3.24 -15.46 2.64
N VAL A 387 3.70 -15.31 3.88
CA VAL A 387 4.81 -16.08 4.46
C VAL A 387 4.43 -16.81 5.75
N ASN A 388 3.14 -16.80 6.13
CA ASN A 388 2.64 -17.52 7.30
C ASN A 388 2.84 -19.05 7.17
N PRO A 389 3.60 -19.69 8.08
CA PRO A 389 3.88 -21.12 8.03
C PRO A 389 2.65 -22.02 7.93
N HIS A 390 1.58 -21.66 8.65
CA HIS A 390 0.34 -22.42 8.70
C HIS A 390 -0.55 -22.21 7.47
N VAL A 391 -0.24 -21.26 6.59
CA VAL A 391 -1.07 -20.95 5.42
C VAL A 391 -0.41 -21.36 4.11
N ILE A 392 0.92 -21.24 4.01
CA ILE A 392 1.70 -21.54 2.80
C ILE A 392 1.36 -22.93 2.22
N PRO A 393 1.28 -24.04 3.01
CA PRO A 393 0.97 -25.36 2.48
C PRO A 393 -0.41 -25.44 1.80
N PHE A 394 -1.34 -24.54 2.15
CA PHE A 394 -2.68 -24.47 1.58
C PHE A 394 -2.68 -23.66 0.27
N LEU A 395 -1.89 -22.58 0.19
CA LEU A 395 -1.89 -21.65 -0.95
C LEU A 395 -1.01 -22.10 -2.12
N GLN A 396 0.19 -22.64 -1.85
CA GLN A 396 1.07 -23.14 -2.93
C GLN A 396 0.42 -24.27 -3.74
N LYS A 397 -0.60 -24.93 -3.18
CA LYS A 397 -1.23 -26.12 -3.75
C LYS A 397 -2.50 -25.84 -4.57
N ALA A 398 -2.91 -24.57 -4.71
CA ALA A 398 -4.13 -24.17 -5.41
C ALA A 398 -4.00 -24.10 -6.95
N ASN A 399 -2.78 -23.99 -7.50
CA ASN A 399 -2.56 -23.63 -8.92
C ASN A 399 -2.33 -24.81 -9.87
N THR A 400 -2.58 -26.07 -9.48
CA THR A 400 -2.45 -27.24 -10.39
C THR A 400 -3.76 -28.02 -10.49
N PRO A 401 -4.36 -28.18 -11.69
CA PRO A 401 -5.67 -28.79 -11.88
C PRO A 401 -5.56 -30.32 -11.96
N SER A 402 -5.32 -30.99 -10.83
CA SER A 402 -5.45 -32.45 -10.73
C SER A 402 -6.71 -32.81 -9.96
N LYS A 403 -7.53 -33.74 -10.49
CA LYS A 403 -8.77 -34.23 -9.84
C LYS A 403 -8.50 -34.80 -8.44
N LEU A 404 -7.37 -35.48 -8.25
CA LEU A 404 -6.93 -35.99 -6.95
C LEU A 404 -6.68 -34.86 -5.95
N ARG A 405 -6.16 -33.73 -6.44
CA ARG A 405 -5.84 -32.55 -5.63
C ARG A 405 -7.08 -31.72 -5.32
N GLN A 406 -8.07 -31.69 -6.20
CA GLN A 406 -9.39 -31.11 -5.90
C GLN A 406 -10.08 -31.88 -4.76
N ALA A 407 -10.04 -33.21 -4.78
CA ALA A 407 -10.55 -34.04 -3.69
C ALA A 407 -9.78 -33.78 -2.37
N ALA A 408 -8.44 -33.70 -2.43
CA ALA A 408 -7.63 -33.36 -1.26
C ALA A 408 -7.97 -31.96 -0.69
N ASN A 409 -8.14 -30.96 -1.56
CA ASN A 409 -8.55 -29.61 -1.16
C ASN A 409 -9.94 -29.61 -0.51
N PHE A 410 -10.89 -30.41 -1.03
CA PHE A 410 -12.21 -30.57 -0.44
C PHE A 410 -12.15 -31.19 0.96
N CYS A 411 -11.42 -32.31 1.12
CA CYS A 411 -11.23 -32.94 2.44
C CYS A 411 -10.57 -31.99 3.43
N MET A 412 -9.57 -31.23 2.98
CA MET A 412 -8.87 -30.25 3.82
C MET A 412 -9.76 -29.07 4.20
N HIS A 413 -10.62 -28.61 3.28
CA HIS A 413 -11.62 -27.60 3.56
C HIS A 413 -12.60 -28.09 4.63
N MET A 414 -13.10 -29.33 4.52
CA MET A 414 -13.96 -29.90 5.55
C MET A 414 -13.25 -30.02 6.90
N ALA A 415 -11.99 -30.46 6.92
CA ALA A 415 -11.21 -30.56 8.16
C ALA A 415 -11.03 -29.18 8.82
N LYS A 416 -10.76 -28.14 8.02
CA LYS A 416 -10.68 -26.76 8.50
C LYS A 416 -12.01 -26.29 9.10
N THR A 417 -13.13 -26.51 8.40
CA THR A 417 -14.45 -26.08 8.88
C THR A 417 -14.88 -26.85 10.13
N GLU A 418 -14.58 -28.14 10.22
CA GLU A 418 -14.86 -28.96 11.40
C GLU A 418 -14.03 -28.50 12.59
N ALA A 419 -12.73 -28.28 12.41
CA ALA A 419 -11.87 -27.77 13.47
C ALA A 419 -12.31 -26.37 13.95
N GLN A 420 -12.74 -25.48 13.05
CA GLN A 420 -13.36 -24.21 13.41
C GLN A 420 -14.63 -24.43 14.24
N HIS A 421 -15.52 -25.32 13.80
CA HIS A 421 -16.75 -25.63 14.51
C HIS A 421 -16.50 -26.17 15.92
N ARG A 422 -15.51 -27.05 16.08
CA ARG A 422 -15.09 -27.57 17.40
C ARG A 422 -14.51 -26.48 18.30
N CYS A 423 -13.72 -25.55 17.75
CA CYS A 423 -13.24 -24.41 18.53
C CYS A 423 -14.39 -23.51 19.00
N THR A 424 -15.41 -23.29 18.16
CA THR A 424 -16.62 -22.56 18.55
C THR A 424 -17.37 -23.28 19.68
N GLN A 425 -17.60 -24.59 19.55
CA GLN A 425 -18.24 -25.40 20.59
C GLN A 425 -17.49 -25.31 21.92
N LEU A 426 -16.16 -25.44 21.91
CA LEU A 426 -15.34 -25.36 23.14
C LEU A 426 -15.38 -23.97 23.77
N THR A 427 -15.42 -22.92 22.94
CA THR A 427 -15.55 -21.53 23.40
C THR A 427 -16.92 -21.29 24.04
N GLU A 428 -18.00 -21.77 23.42
CA GLU A 428 -19.38 -21.65 23.95
C GLU A 428 -19.59 -22.49 25.22
N LEU A 429 -18.93 -23.64 25.33
CA LEU A 429 -18.90 -24.47 26.54
C LEU A 429 -18.06 -23.86 27.68
N GLY A 430 -17.36 -22.74 27.44
CA GLY A 430 -16.55 -22.07 28.45
C GLY A 430 -15.22 -22.76 28.76
N ILE A 431 -14.78 -23.71 27.94
CA ILE A 431 -13.48 -24.37 28.08
C ILE A 431 -12.42 -23.47 27.45
N LEU A 432 -11.58 -22.81 28.27
CA LEU A 432 -10.51 -21.89 27.83
C LEU A 432 -10.97 -20.93 26.69
N PRO A 433 -12.05 -20.15 26.89
CA PRO A 433 -12.72 -19.43 25.81
C PRO A 433 -11.79 -18.46 25.09
N SER A 434 -10.87 -17.79 25.80
CA SER A 434 -9.90 -16.86 25.20
C SER A 434 -8.87 -17.53 24.29
N PHE A 435 -8.54 -18.80 24.54
CA PHE A 435 -7.57 -19.55 23.74
C PHE A 435 -8.21 -20.06 22.44
N PHE A 436 -9.37 -20.72 22.55
CA PHE A 436 -10.08 -21.25 21.38
C PHE A 436 -10.67 -20.16 20.50
N TYR A 437 -11.09 -19.03 21.09
CA TYR A 437 -11.49 -17.84 20.31
C TYR A 437 -10.34 -17.32 19.44
N LYS A 438 -9.10 -17.24 19.98
CA LYS A 438 -7.94 -16.80 19.21
C LYS A 438 -7.59 -17.78 18.09
N ILE A 439 -7.64 -19.09 18.35
CA ILE A 439 -7.42 -20.11 17.31
C ILE A 439 -8.49 -20.01 16.22
N GLN A 440 -9.76 -19.87 16.60
CA GLN A 440 -10.87 -19.70 15.67
C GLN A 440 -10.66 -18.46 14.79
N SER A 441 -10.26 -17.34 15.41
CA SER A 441 -9.96 -16.09 14.71
C SER A 441 -8.88 -16.30 13.65
N ILE A 442 -7.71 -16.84 14.04
CA ILE A 442 -6.61 -17.17 13.11
C ILE A 442 -7.10 -18.06 11.97
N MET A 443 -7.87 -19.12 12.26
CA MET A 443 -8.35 -20.02 11.21
C MET A 443 -9.36 -19.35 10.26
N SER A 444 -10.18 -18.42 10.75
CA SER A 444 -11.24 -17.77 9.97
C SER A 444 -10.78 -16.61 9.09
N GLN A 445 -9.59 -16.07 9.33
CA GLN A 445 -9.04 -14.94 8.59
C GLN A 445 -8.86 -15.22 7.09
N LYS A 446 -9.06 -14.17 6.28
CA LYS A 446 -8.76 -14.18 4.84
C LYS A 446 -7.26 -13.96 4.65
N TYR A 447 -6.57 -14.93 4.04
CA TYR A 447 -5.12 -14.90 3.82
C TYR A 447 -4.69 -14.71 2.35
N SER A 448 -5.65 -14.41 1.47
CA SER A 448 -5.41 -14.20 0.05
C SER A 448 -5.96 -12.86 -0.39
N GLY A 449 -5.18 -12.12 -1.19
CA GLY A 449 -5.63 -10.90 -1.89
C GLY A 449 -6.04 -11.21 -3.32
N ASP A 450 -6.29 -10.14 -4.09
CA ASP A 450 -6.52 -10.23 -5.55
C ASP A 450 -5.30 -10.82 -6.24
N ILE A 451 -4.10 -10.42 -5.80
CA ILE A 451 -2.83 -11.03 -6.19
C ILE A 451 -2.15 -11.54 -4.93
N THR A 452 -1.92 -12.85 -4.86
CA THR A 452 -1.21 -13.48 -3.74
C THR A 452 0.14 -14.02 -4.21
N ILE A 453 1.21 -13.50 -3.63
CA ILE A 453 2.60 -13.91 -3.86
C ILE A 453 2.99 -14.83 -2.72
N VAL A 454 3.44 -16.04 -3.06
CA VAL A 454 3.84 -17.05 -2.08
C VAL A 454 5.26 -17.51 -2.44
N PRO A 455 6.27 -17.08 -1.67
CA PRO A 455 7.65 -17.56 -1.83
C PRO A 455 7.76 -19.08 -1.71
N ASP A 456 8.76 -19.66 -2.37
CA ASP A 456 9.07 -21.08 -2.21
C ASP A 456 9.82 -21.30 -0.89
N ILE A 457 9.20 -22.06 0.01
CA ILE A 457 9.64 -22.21 1.41
C ILE A 457 9.85 -23.68 1.66
N GLY A 458 11.10 -24.04 1.98
CA GLY A 458 11.49 -25.42 2.23
C GLY A 458 11.04 -25.90 3.60
N TYR A 459 10.91 -27.22 3.78
CA TYR A 459 10.51 -27.80 5.06
C TYR A 459 11.50 -27.50 6.20
N SER A 460 12.80 -27.37 5.88
CA SER A 460 13.85 -27.01 6.83
C SER A 460 13.69 -25.59 7.39
N ASP A 461 13.05 -24.70 6.63
CA ASP A 461 12.95 -23.28 6.98
C ASP A 461 11.90 -23.09 8.07
N PHE A 462 10.90 -23.99 8.17
CA PHE A 462 9.93 -24.00 9.28
C PHE A 462 10.60 -24.17 10.65
N LEU A 463 11.70 -24.93 10.72
CA LEU A 463 12.45 -25.12 11.97
C LEU A 463 13.28 -23.87 12.34
N LYS A 464 13.58 -23.02 11.37
CA LYS A 464 14.39 -21.80 11.53
C LYS A 464 13.54 -20.53 11.71
N VAL A 465 12.22 -20.64 11.76
CA VAL A 465 11.27 -19.51 11.87
C VAL A 465 11.54 -18.60 13.08
N LEU A 466 12.13 -19.15 14.14
CA LEU A 466 12.33 -18.50 15.44
C LEU A 466 13.83 -18.41 15.83
N SER A 467 14.70 -18.20 14.86
CA SER A 467 16.15 -18.09 15.07
C SER A 467 16.72 -16.87 14.33
N ASN A 468 17.78 -16.24 14.83
CA ASN A 468 18.38 -15.12 14.10
C ASN A 468 18.84 -15.58 12.69
N PRO A 469 18.49 -14.81 11.63
CA PRO A 469 18.89 -15.14 10.27
C PRO A 469 20.38 -14.80 10.05
N THR A 470 21.09 -15.63 9.28
CA THR A 470 22.43 -15.27 8.80
C THR A 470 22.33 -14.39 7.55
N PRO A 471 23.36 -13.58 7.22
CA PRO A 471 23.35 -12.77 6.01
C PRO A 471 23.15 -13.61 4.73
N GLU A 472 23.71 -14.82 4.67
CA GLU A 472 23.52 -15.71 3.52
C GLU A 472 22.06 -16.20 3.41
N TYR A 473 21.43 -16.51 4.55
CA TYR A 473 20.02 -16.88 4.57
C TYR A 473 19.11 -15.72 4.15
N ALA A 474 19.44 -14.49 4.56
CA ALA A 474 18.71 -13.30 4.14
C ALA A 474 18.83 -13.05 2.63
N LEU A 475 20.00 -13.26 2.03
CA LEU A 475 20.19 -13.21 0.57
C LEU A 475 19.36 -14.28 -0.15
N ASP A 476 19.34 -15.52 0.36
CA ASP A 476 18.53 -16.59 -0.21
C ASP A 476 17.02 -16.27 -0.14
N CYS A 477 16.53 -15.74 0.99
CA CYS A 477 15.16 -15.25 1.12
C CYS A 477 14.84 -14.12 0.14
N LEU A 478 15.78 -13.19 -0.09
CA LEU A 478 15.64 -12.13 -1.07
C LEU A 478 15.43 -12.71 -2.47
N TYR A 479 16.28 -13.63 -2.92
CA TYR A 479 16.12 -14.25 -4.24
C TYR A 479 14.82 -15.05 -4.35
N ARG A 480 14.40 -15.77 -3.30
CA ARG A 480 13.11 -16.49 -3.30
C ARG A 480 11.92 -15.55 -3.45
N GLY A 481 11.94 -14.41 -2.76
CA GLY A 481 10.93 -13.37 -2.87
C GLY A 481 10.85 -12.77 -4.28
N GLU A 482 11.99 -12.46 -4.90
CA GLU A 482 12.05 -11.96 -6.28
C GLU A 482 11.46 -12.98 -7.27
N ARG A 483 11.93 -14.23 -7.19
CA ARG A 483 11.50 -15.33 -8.07
C ARG A 483 10.02 -15.62 -7.98
N ALA A 484 9.44 -15.52 -6.78
CA ALA A 484 8.00 -15.69 -6.60
C ALA A 484 7.18 -14.52 -7.18
N THR A 485 7.80 -13.34 -7.30
CA THR A 485 7.15 -12.13 -7.82
C THR A 485 7.22 -12.05 -9.35
N TRP A 486 8.29 -12.53 -9.98
CA TRP A 486 8.49 -12.41 -11.44
C TRP A 486 7.29 -12.88 -12.29
N PRO A 487 6.68 -14.06 -12.05
CA PRO A 487 5.52 -14.52 -12.83
C PRO A 487 4.26 -13.68 -12.60
N LYS A 488 4.22 -12.88 -11.52
CA LYS A 488 3.08 -12.03 -11.17
C LYS A 488 3.24 -10.59 -11.64
N LEU A 489 4.42 -10.18 -12.09
CA LEU A 489 4.70 -8.80 -12.51
C LEU A 489 3.78 -8.31 -13.63
N SER A 490 3.44 -9.16 -14.61
CA SER A 490 2.52 -8.77 -15.69
C SER A 490 1.12 -8.45 -15.17
N VAL A 491 0.60 -9.26 -14.24
CA VAL A 491 -0.73 -9.04 -13.62
C VAL A 491 -0.72 -7.76 -12.80
N ILE A 492 0.33 -7.58 -11.99
CA ILE A 492 0.52 -6.40 -11.15
C ILE A 492 0.62 -5.15 -12.03
N LYS A 493 1.44 -5.17 -13.08
CA LYS A 493 1.57 -4.06 -14.03
C LYS A 493 0.21 -3.67 -14.61
N ASN A 494 -0.55 -4.63 -15.12
CA ASN A 494 -1.84 -4.35 -15.75
C ASN A 494 -2.85 -3.71 -14.79
N HIS A 495 -2.87 -4.12 -13.51
CA HIS A 495 -3.76 -3.52 -12.51
C HIS A 495 -3.28 -2.15 -11.99
N LEU A 496 -1.97 -1.90 -11.95
CA LEU A 496 -1.41 -0.68 -11.35
C LEU A 496 -1.15 0.43 -12.36
N GLN A 497 -0.92 0.11 -13.64
CA GLN A 497 -0.43 1.07 -14.63
C GLN A 497 -1.34 2.30 -14.77
N ILE A 498 -2.67 2.10 -14.76
CA ILE A 498 -3.65 3.20 -14.80
C ILE A 498 -3.59 4.04 -13.51
N GLU A 499 -3.58 3.40 -12.33
CA GLU A 499 -3.50 4.06 -11.02
C GLU A 499 -2.23 4.93 -10.92
N LEU A 500 -1.07 4.35 -11.25
CA LEU A 500 0.22 5.04 -11.20
C LEU A 500 0.25 6.23 -12.16
N SER A 501 -0.32 6.08 -13.37
CA SER A 501 -0.44 7.20 -14.31
C SER A 501 -1.31 8.33 -13.77
N ILE A 502 -2.43 8.02 -13.12
CA ILE A 502 -3.30 9.03 -12.50
C ILE A 502 -2.58 9.78 -11.37
N ASP A 503 -1.85 9.06 -10.51
CA ASP A 503 -1.09 9.68 -9.41
C ASP A 503 0.05 10.56 -9.92
N GLN A 504 0.76 10.14 -10.98
CA GLN A 504 1.78 10.97 -11.64
C GLN A 504 1.17 12.23 -12.27
N ILE A 505 0.02 12.12 -12.92
CA ILE A 505 -0.71 13.26 -13.49
C ILE A 505 -1.11 14.26 -12.39
N LEU A 506 -1.71 13.77 -11.29
CA LEU A 506 -2.09 14.62 -10.16
C LEU A 506 -0.89 15.35 -9.54
N TYR A 507 0.27 14.68 -9.47
CA TYR A 507 1.51 15.31 -9.03
C TYR A 507 1.95 16.43 -9.99
N ARG A 508 1.96 16.18 -11.30
CA ARG A 508 2.30 17.19 -12.32
C ARG A 508 1.35 18.39 -12.28
N LEU A 509 0.04 18.17 -12.20
CA LEU A 509 -0.97 19.24 -12.13
C LEU A 509 -0.82 20.09 -10.87
N ARG A 510 -0.44 19.49 -9.73
CA ARG A 510 -0.13 20.25 -8.51
C ARG A 510 1.08 21.15 -8.69
N LEU A 511 2.14 20.67 -9.36
CA LEU A 511 3.33 21.48 -9.66
C LEU A 511 2.99 22.65 -10.59
N LEU A 512 2.19 22.42 -11.64
CA LEU A 512 1.74 23.47 -12.54
C LEU A 512 0.92 24.53 -11.80
N ARG A 513 -0.02 24.11 -10.96
CA ARG A 513 -0.84 25.02 -10.15
C ARG A 513 0.00 25.85 -9.16
N LEU A 514 1.06 25.25 -8.58
CA LEU A 514 1.99 25.99 -7.73
C LEU A 514 2.79 27.04 -8.51
N ASN A 515 3.11 26.77 -9.78
CA ASN A 515 3.81 27.70 -10.65
C ASN A 515 2.92 28.86 -11.15
N GLU A 516 1.60 28.65 -11.27
CA GLU A 516 0.63 29.68 -11.66
C GLU A 516 0.25 30.65 -10.52
N LEU A 517 0.48 30.28 -9.26
CA LEU A 517 0.22 31.17 -8.13
C LEU A 517 1.13 32.41 -8.21
N PRO A 518 0.59 33.65 -8.17
CA PRO A 518 1.36 34.90 -8.33
C PRO A 518 2.39 35.20 -7.23
N ASN A 519 2.62 34.27 -6.28
CA ASN A 519 3.47 34.46 -5.10
C ASN A 519 4.97 34.24 -5.32
N LYS A 520 5.47 34.26 -6.56
CA LYS A 520 6.91 34.45 -6.80
C LYS A 520 7.39 35.83 -6.32
N LYS A 521 6.53 36.85 -6.29
CA LYS A 521 6.90 38.17 -5.75
C LYS A 521 7.03 38.19 -4.22
N LEU A 522 6.28 37.37 -3.48
CA LEU A 522 6.32 37.33 -2.00
C LEU A 522 7.46 36.46 -1.46
N LEU A 523 7.80 35.34 -2.10
CA LEU A 523 8.95 34.53 -1.70
C LEU A 523 10.30 35.22 -2.03
N ILE A 524 10.37 35.95 -3.14
CA ILE A 524 11.57 36.74 -3.49
C ILE A 524 11.66 38.01 -2.61
N ALA A 525 10.54 38.66 -2.29
CA ALA A 525 10.52 39.79 -1.36
C ALA A 525 10.91 39.40 0.08
N ASN A 526 10.47 38.23 0.56
CA ASN A 526 10.86 37.73 1.88
C ASN A 526 12.33 37.33 1.95
N ASN A 527 12.90 36.77 0.88
CA ASN A 527 14.34 36.49 0.82
C ASN A 527 15.19 37.77 0.75
N ASN A 528 14.68 38.84 0.12
CA ASN A 528 15.34 40.16 0.08
C ASN A 528 15.19 40.96 1.39
N LEU A 529 14.13 40.72 2.17
CA LEU A 529 13.94 41.30 3.51
C LEU A 529 14.78 40.56 4.58
N LEU A 530 14.94 39.24 4.45
CA LEU A 530 15.83 38.45 5.31
C LEU A 530 17.30 38.81 5.07
N THR A 531 17.73 39.04 3.82
CA THR A 531 19.12 39.45 3.52
C THR A 531 19.45 40.87 4.00
N LYS A 532 18.49 41.81 4.01
CA LYS A 532 18.70 43.15 4.61
C LYS A 532 18.85 43.12 6.14
N HIS A 533 18.27 42.14 6.83
CA HIS A 533 18.44 41.99 8.28
C HIS A 533 19.75 41.29 8.70
N TYR A 534 20.49 40.71 7.76
CA TYR A 534 21.80 40.09 8.03
C TYR A 534 23.00 41.03 7.87
N HIS A 535 22.81 42.31 7.55
CA HIS A 535 23.91 43.28 7.37
C HIS A 535 24.11 44.31 8.48
N ASN A 536 23.36 44.23 9.60
CA ASN A 536 23.55 45.13 10.75
C ASN A 536 23.78 44.37 12.07
N ARG A 537 24.90 43.63 12.16
CA ARG A 537 25.51 43.26 13.45
C ARG A 537 27.02 43.52 13.43
N PRO A 538 27.58 44.07 14.52
CA PRO A 538 28.96 44.57 14.56
C PRO A 538 29.99 43.42 14.51
N THR A 539 31.06 43.69 13.77
CA THR A 539 32.22 42.82 13.55
C THR A 539 33.00 42.56 14.84
N LEU A 540 33.29 41.28 15.10
CA LEU A 540 34.32 40.82 16.04
C LEU A 540 35.42 40.10 15.26
N GLU A 541 36.65 40.39 15.63
CA GLU A 541 37.88 40.22 14.85
C GLU A 541 38.38 38.76 14.69
N THR A 542 38.84 38.48 13.47
CA THR A 542 40.02 37.71 13.03
C THR A 542 40.50 36.43 13.75
N ARG A 543 40.54 35.32 12.99
CA ARG A 543 41.69 34.41 12.66
C ARG A 543 41.10 33.14 12.01
N SER A 544 41.59 32.48 10.96
CA SER A 544 42.75 32.58 10.09
C SER A 544 42.50 31.70 8.85
N THR A 545 42.75 32.27 7.66
CA THR A 545 43.19 31.68 6.38
C THR A 545 42.89 30.22 6.00
N SER A 546 42.15 30.00 4.91
CA SER A 546 42.70 29.46 3.65
C SER A 546 41.70 29.60 2.49
N GLN A 547 42.21 30.09 1.37
CA GLN A 547 41.47 30.54 0.18
C GLN A 547 41.12 29.36 -0.72
N PHE A 548 39.92 29.35 -1.30
CA PHE A 548 39.70 28.85 -2.66
C PHE A 548 38.63 29.70 -3.36
N ASN A 549 39.08 30.42 -4.38
CA ASN A 549 38.29 31.26 -5.28
C ASN A 549 37.68 30.40 -6.39
N VAL A 550 36.37 30.51 -6.63
CA VAL A 550 35.79 30.34 -7.97
C VAL A 550 34.83 31.50 -8.24
N ARG A 551 35.13 32.22 -9.33
CA ARG A 551 34.49 33.44 -9.81
C ARG A 551 33.05 33.19 -10.29
N ASN A 552 32.14 34.10 -9.90
CA ASN A 552 30.90 34.39 -10.62
C ASN A 552 31.05 35.69 -11.42
N THR A 553 30.59 35.70 -12.66
CA THR A 553 30.31 36.87 -13.53
C THR A 553 29.04 36.48 -14.31
N CYS A 554 27.94 37.23 -14.39
CA CYS A 554 27.75 38.66 -14.63
C CYS A 554 26.41 39.15 -14.03
N MET A 555 26.36 40.41 -13.60
CA MET A 555 25.13 41.22 -13.47
C MET A 555 25.50 42.69 -13.74
N SER A 556 24.67 43.39 -14.51
CA SER A 556 24.75 44.82 -14.83
C SER A 556 23.72 45.64 -14.00
N PRO A 557 23.91 46.95 -13.80
CA PRO A 557 23.33 47.70 -12.69
C PRO A 557 22.07 48.49 -13.07
N ILE A 558 21.15 48.72 -12.12
CA ILE A 558 20.14 49.80 -12.17
C ILE A 558 19.93 50.38 -10.76
N ASP A 559 19.79 51.70 -10.74
CA ASP A 559 19.90 52.72 -9.69
C ASP A 559 18.96 52.66 -8.47
N GLU A 560 19.46 53.22 -7.36
CA GLU A 560 18.75 53.61 -6.14
C GLU A 560 18.10 54.99 -6.32
N ASN A 561 16.83 55.14 -5.91
CA ASN A 561 16.26 56.33 -5.25
C ASN A 561 14.79 56.11 -4.89
N ASP A 562 14.48 56.01 -3.59
CA ASP A 562 13.34 56.69 -2.93
C ASP A 562 13.22 56.24 -1.46
N GLU A 563 13.55 57.16 -0.54
CA GLU A 563 13.29 57.04 0.90
C GLU A 563 11.82 57.38 1.21
N MET A 564 11.11 56.51 1.95
CA MET A 564 9.73 56.76 2.39
C MET A 564 9.66 56.97 3.92
N THR A 565 9.06 58.09 4.33
CA THR A 565 9.02 58.62 5.70
C THR A 565 8.20 57.80 6.73
N PRO A 566 8.46 57.96 8.06
CA PRO A 566 7.97 57.09 9.14
C PRO A 566 6.44 57.01 9.33
N ARG A 567 5.68 57.98 8.81
CA ARG A 567 4.23 58.08 9.03
C ARG A 567 3.42 57.02 8.28
N LYS A 568 3.92 56.53 7.13
CA LYS A 568 3.33 55.40 6.38
C LYS A 568 3.63 54.03 7.00
N ARG A 569 4.59 53.96 7.94
CA ARG A 569 4.97 52.72 8.61
C ARG A 569 3.96 52.34 9.69
N THR A 570 3.40 53.32 10.38
CA THR A 570 2.44 53.09 11.47
C THR A 570 1.06 52.69 10.93
N GLU A 571 0.58 53.32 9.85
CA GLU A 571 -0.68 52.95 9.19
C GLU A 571 -0.65 51.53 8.58
N MET A 572 0.52 51.07 8.14
CA MET A 572 0.69 49.70 7.61
C MET A 572 0.77 48.66 8.74
N ILE A 573 1.32 49.01 9.91
CA ILE A 573 1.37 48.11 11.07
C ILE A 573 -0.03 47.92 11.65
N ASP A 574 -0.82 48.99 11.79
CA ASP A 574 -2.19 48.91 12.31
C ASP A 574 -3.10 48.08 11.38
N SER A 575 -2.95 48.22 10.06
CA SER A 575 -3.63 47.38 9.05
C SER A 575 -3.23 45.90 9.12
N ILE A 576 -1.97 45.59 9.45
CA ILE A 576 -1.48 44.21 9.59
C ILE A 576 -2.02 43.56 10.88
N THR A 577 -2.14 44.31 11.97
CA THR A 577 -2.76 43.81 13.22
C THR A 577 -4.25 43.55 13.07
N ASP A 578 -5.00 44.40 12.37
CA ASP A 578 -6.44 44.18 12.13
C ASP A 578 -6.72 43.01 11.17
N THR A 579 -5.76 42.68 10.29
CA THR A 579 -5.88 41.53 9.37
C THR A 579 -5.48 40.21 10.03
N LEU A 580 -4.58 40.24 11.03
CA LEU A 580 -4.17 39.05 11.80
C LEU A 580 -5.15 38.67 12.93
N LEU A 581 -5.99 39.61 13.39
CA LEU A 581 -7.00 39.38 14.42
C LEU A 581 -8.37 38.94 13.89
N ASN A 582 -8.59 38.91 12.57
CA ASN A 582 -9.86 38.51 11.93
C ASN A 582 -9.73 37.33 10.97
N ILE A 583 -9.04 36.26 11.39
CA ILE A 583 -9.14 34.94 10.74
C ILE A 583 -10.17 34.13 11.55
N PRO A 584 -11.35 33.77 10.98
CA PRO A 584 -12.30 32.94 11.69
C PRO A 584 -11.76 31.53 11.89
N GLU A 585 -11.71 31.10 13.16
CA GLU A 585 -11.57 29.72 13.61
C GLU A 585 -12.75 28.87 13.10
N THR A 586 -12.64 28.26 11.92
CA THR A 586 -13.58 27.21 11.49
C THR A 586 -12.85 26.07 10.77
N LEU A 587 -12.18 25.22 11.56
CA LEU A 587 -11.93 23.82 11.21
C LEU A 587 -11.92 22.99 12.51
N THR A 588 -13.02 23.10 13.25
CA THR A 588 -13.41 22.10 14.25
C THR A 588 -14.18 21.00 13.54
N VAL A 589 -13.59 19.81 13.57
CA VAL A 589 -14.17 18.54 13.13
C VAL A 589 -15.49 18.31 13.88
N GLN A 590 -16.63 18.40 13.18
CA GLN A 590 -17.88 17.81 13.65
C GLN A 590 -18.11 16.49 12.91
N SER A 591 -18.13 15.44 13.71
CA SER A 591 -18.67 14.12 13.42
C SER A 591 -20.07 14.21 12.79
N SER A 592 -20.25 13.68 11.58
CA SER A 592 -21.57 13.45 11.00
C SER A 592 -21.84 11.96 10.89
N GLN A 593 -22.88 11.55 11.61
CA GLN A 593 -23.47 10.22 11.67
C GLN A 593 -23.99 9.77 10.31
N SER A 594 -23.86 8.47 10.09
CA SER A 594 -24.41 7.67 8.99
C SER A 594 -25.92 7.46 9.08
N THR A 595 -26.63 7.60 7.96
CA THR A 595 -27.84 6.83 7.65
C THR A 595 -27.96 6.62 6.13
N PRO A 596 -28.46 5.46 5.65
CA PRO A 596 -28.22 4.98 4.28
C PRO A 596 -29.32 5.39 3.30
N MET A 597 -28.96 5.59 2.02
CA MET A 597 -29.93 5.82 0.95
C MET A 597 -30.29 4.50 0.27
N ILE A 598 -31.54 4.08 0.45
CA ILE A 598 -32.21 3.01 -0.29
C ILE A 598 -32.73 3.60 -1.61
N VAL A 599 -32.21 3.03 -2.71
CA VAL A 599 -32.89 2.70 -3.98
C VAL A 599 -33.95 3.68 -4.50
N ALA A 600 -33.59 4.44 -5.54
CA ALA A 600 -34.53 4.95 -6.53
C ALA A 600 -34.59 3.98 -7.73
N LEU A 601 -35.60 3.12 -7.72
CA LEU A 601 -36.11 2.36 -8.88
C LEU A 601 -37.62 2.59 -8.86
N SER A 602 -38.10 3.58 -9.62
CA SER A 602 -39.44 3.56 -10.22
C SER A 602 -39.64 4.86 -10.99
N ASP A 603 -39.33 4.83 -12.29
CA ASP A 603 -39.98 5.69 -13.27
C ASP A 603 -40.61 4.76 -14.30
N GLN A 604 -41.93 4.57 -14.19
CA GLN A 604 -42.84 4.35 -15.31
C GLN A 604 -44.28 4.32 -14.79
N ILE A 605 -45.09 5.32 -15.19
CA ILE A 605 -46.46 5.21 -15.75
C ILE A 605 -47.28 6.49 -15.48
N GLN A 606 -47.51 7.21 -16.59
CA GLN A 606 -48.71 7.97 -16.99
C GLN A 606 -49.13 9.29 -16.30
N LEU A 607 -48.89 10.38 -17.04
CA LEU A 607 -49.89 11.29 -17.64
C LEU A 607 -51.33 11.30 -17.06
N VAL A 608 -51.82 12.48 -16.65
CA VAL A 608 -53.00 13.20 -17.20
C VAL A 608 -53.57 14.22 -16.18
N HIS A 609 -53.70 15.48 -16.63
CA HIS A 609 -54.56 16.60 -16.19
C HIS A 609 -54.77 17.00 -14.70
N GLY A 610 -54.58 18.31 -14.44
CA GLY A 610 -55.74 19.16 -14.17
C GLY A 610 -55.90 19.80 -12.78
N THR A 611 -55.68 21.12 -12.73
CA THR A 611 -56.43 22.15 -11.98
C THR A 611 -56.23 22.42 -10.46
N LYS A 612 -55.81 23.68 -10.21
CA LYS A 612 -56.24 24.69 -9.21
C LYS A 612 -56.30 24.35 -7.68
N LYS A 613 -55.40 25.01 -6.92
CA LYS A 613 -55.47 25.74 -5.59
C LYS A 613 -56.75 25.66 -4.70
N PRO A 614 -56.75 26.04 -3.38
CA PRO A 614 -55.66 26.28 -2.39
C PRO A 614 -55.95 25.82 -0.90
N SER A 615 -54.95 26.05 -0.01
CA SER A 615 -55.06 26.49 1.42
C SER A 615 -55.04 25.50 2.63
N ASN A 616 -54.24 25.94 3.62
CA ASN A 616 -54.36 25.83 5.09
C ASN A 616 -53.93 24.60 5.91
N ALA A 617 -52.76 24.77 6.55
CA ALA A 617 -52.58 24.80 8.01
C ALA A 617 -53.51 23.91 8.88
N LYS A 618 -53.07 22.68 9.14
CA LYS A 618 -53.42 21.84 10.30
C LYS A 618 -52.49 20.61 10.31
N HIS A 619 -51.29 20.70 10.88
CA HIS A 619 -50.50 19.48 11.15
C HIS A 619 -49.62 19.49 12.43
N ASP A 620 -49.56 20.60 13.18
CA ASP A 620 -48.71 20.67 14.39
C ASP A 620 -49.39 20.25 15.71
N ALA A 621 -50.69 19.93 15.70
CA ALA A 621 -51.40 19.50 16.91
C ALA A 621 -51.33 17.98 17.18
N SER A 622 -50.99 17.17 16.17
CA SER A 622 -50.99 15.70 16.29
C SER A 622 -49.69 15.11 16.85
N LYS A 623 -48.54 15.79 16.68
CA LYS A 623 -47.24 15.30 17.17
C LYS A 623 -47.05 15.44 18.69
N LYS A 624 -47.63 16.47 19.32
CA LYS A 624 -47.50 16.70 20.77
C LYS A 624 -48.33 15.74 21.63
N GLN A 625 -49.32 15.06 21.05
CA GLN A 625 -50.15 14.08 21.76
C GLN A 625 -49.45 12.70 21.81
N GLN A 626 -48.76 12.29 20.74
CA GLN A 626 -48.03 11.02 20.66
C GLN A 626 -46.76 10.99 21.52
N GLU A 627 -46.06 12.12 21.69
CA GLU A 627 -44.87 12.18 22.58
C GLU A 627 -45.23 12.01 24.07
N LYS A 628 -46.44 12.39 24.49
CA LYS A 628 -46.89 12.24 25.89
C LYS A 628 -47.29 10.81 26.26
N GLU A 629 -47.71 9.99 25.30
CA GLU A 629 -48.03 8.57 25.55
C GLU A 629 -46.77 7.70 25.58
N LEU A 630 -45.79 7.96 24.72
CA LEU A 630 -44.50 7.26 24.69
C LEU A 630 -43.64 7.48 25.95
N LEU A 631 -43.78 8.64 26.60
CA LEU A 631 -43.13 8.95 27.88
C LEU A 631 -43.78 8.24 29.07
N LYS A 632 -45.07 7.89 28.99
CA LYS A 632 -45.77 7.13 30.05
C LYS A 632 -45.40 5.64 30.03
N GLU A 633 -45.25 5.03 28.85
CA GLU A 633 -44.81 3.63 28.74
C GLU A 633 -43.38 3.42 29.26
N ARG A 634 -42.45 4.34 28.96
CA ARG A 634 -41.06 4.27 29.44
C ARG A 634 -40.92 4.31 30.97
N HIS A 635 -41.86 4.93 31.68
CA HIS A 635 -41.85 4.97 33.14
C HIS A 635 -42.45 3.72 33.80
N GLN A 636 -43.31 2.95 33.11
CA GLN A 636 -43.85 1.69 33.62
C GLN A 636 -42.86 0.53 33.48
N THR A 637 -42.10 0.44 32.38
CA THR A 637 -41.13 -0.65 32.17
C THR A 637 -39.94 -0.57 33.14
N ARG A 638 -39.58 0.64 33.60
CA ARG A 638 -38.46 0.86 34.54
C ARG A 638 -38.78 0.46 35.98
N ARG A 639 -40.06 0.23 36.32
CA ARG A 639 -40.52 -0.17 37.66
C ARG A 639 -40.66 -1.69 37.83
N GLY A 640 -40.64 -2.47 36.73
CA GLY A 640 -40.79 -3.93 36.74
C GLY A 640 -39.49 -4.74 36.84
N LEU A 641 -38.31 -4.10 36.74
CA LEU A 641 -37.00 -4.77 36.63
C LEU A 641 -36.17 -4.78 37.94
N LEU A 642 -36.74 -4.38 39.07
CA LEU A 642 -36.02 -4.24 40.35
C LEU A 642 -36.48 -5.18 41.47
N MET A 643 -37.23 -6.24 41.18
CA MET A 643 -37.67 -7.22 42.18
C MET A 643 -37.56 -8.65 41.65
N THR A 644 -36.38 -9.25 41.77
CA THR A 644 -36.22 -10.71 41.95
C THR A 644 -34.95 -10.99 42.78
N LYS A 645 -35.14 -11.52 43.99
CA LYS A 645 -34.09 -12.14 44.82
C LYS A 645 -34.27 -13.67 44.77
N PRO A 646 -33.21 -14.46 45.04
CA PRO A 646 -33.18 -15.89 44.78
C PRO A 646 -33.72 -16.71 45.95
N GLU A 647 -34.41 -17.79 45.65
CA GLU A 647 -34.51 -19.02 46.45
C GLU A 647 -34.25 -20.23 45.55
#